data_AF-A0A8C2XIL6-F1
#
_entry.id   AF-A0A8C2XIL6-F1
#
_cell.length_a   1.000
_cell.length_b   1.000
_cell.length_c   1.000
_cell.angle_alpha   90.00
_cell.angle_beta   90.00
_cell.angle_gamma   90.00
#
_symmetry.space_group_name_H-M   'P 1'
#
loop_
_entity.id
_entity.type
_entity.pdbx_description
1 polymer ?
#
loop_
_entity_poly.entity_id
_entity_poly.type
_entity_poly.pdbx_seq_one_letter_code
_entity_poly.pdbx_strand_id
1 'polypeptide(L)'
;MAAHTGSFAPSSMSRSDAPVFPPVPLSAEAAPFTPLVADSWRLGSSSDVDKQFSRCAAKLRALRADSSQLREQLNLLLDQLLSENYSKTLEPNISIRPEDMCSLLKHVSCLVPLSQEHLVIKLCQLVHHLLNQLKVIMDERTLDVLLTYTTSALKVCSTWTHSDVLLALSTIVYGNGPQCHQHLRELLGEDGVLLQYSSPSQPNVELRRVALTCMANICLRIPGQAPLDDQYRSVSFRVFLKTLHSPKPPDTDELFYCMVIQAALKGLQCCLSGGKWKFVGEELGSALAALKRLMFQGTPGVNVEWPTVLYPAPLPQYEGLPAAKPAETPQSSEPPKDAAVSGKTSGVRQAFIYLGIHSNKGLLKIINCKTVPSLQKGGGREGGRGEGESLSKPSGPSLYPSWKRVSSDSEFSDPEGSAQSKLRLYNARIRQGALHCLLAVVKGLEKRTLYGYWSSFIPDSPIGGPPPLTLITIILKDPSPKVRACALQVLSAMLDGSRQFLAVAEDTASPRKSYTPFSFLLANAIRELHRALTLALLAETSHQTLTQVIKCLAHLVANAPYHRLRPGLLSPLWKQMRPYVRHRDVNVRVSVLTLYGALVTTQAPLPEIQLLLRQPEGNNSSTGSFTPQDSVLSWRQRDGESTPPTPVKPSQRSSQTHSPHVLRTPEEVDSAPPWLLQLCVALVTQPREDQSDSEGAGTEGGAALEPSPVRLEALQVMSYLVRGYFSLAQACLCEIGQVSARCLGETEPSIQLHGAKLLEELGTVIIHQYRAENNVPESLRVPMSQVVLFWSDVLSGPLNAALQSEQHPTLQTSACDTLSSILPQAFAQLPDKTQMMCITVLLGLTYSENYLVKTAAVRALGVYILFPCLREDVMFVADTANTILAALDDRSPNVRAKAAWSLGNLTDALIVNIVGVDFQEELSDMLLLKMLQAATRASADKDRVKSNAVRALGNLLHFLRQSQLTRSAFQRPLEDAVLALVKTVQSEATMKVRWNACYALGNAFRNPALPLDSAPWSGDAFSSLCHVVSSCKNFKVRIKSAAALAIPANRGCYGDSKRFSCVWRSLAKALENSEDTNDFFEYRYSDSLRHTLSHALLHLLSVSQSQDMPSLEASLAGEEGRNIKEHLIKYLRAEERGGEGAEEEKEAGGDSVTPQQRIRGLQQTLIKLKELEAEEEGREEEERSKEMVVNFLEDLLQTCKEP
;
A
#
# COMPACT_ATOMS: atom_id res chain seq x y z
N MET A 1 13.66 21.15 -41.34
CA MET A 1 15.10 21.05 -41.64
C MET A 1 15.87 21.76 -40.51
N ALA A 2 17.11 21.34 -40.20
CA ALA A 2 18.18 22.03 -39.44
C ALA A 2 17.78 23.04 -38.31
N ALA A 3 18.09 22.82 -37.02
CA ALA A 3 19.41 23.04 -36.37
C ALA A 3 19.82 24.54 -36.32
N HIS A 4 20.40 25.17 -35.29
CA HIS A 4 20.81 24.92 -33.88
C HIS A 4 20.75 26.32 -33.15
N THR A 5 21.00 26.59 -31.85
CA THR A 5 21.43 25.87 -30.62
C THR A 5 20.92 26.64 -29.39
N GLY A 6 21.00 26.12 -28.15
CA GLY A 6 20.74 26.90 -26.93
C GLY A 6 20.93 26.14 -25.61
N SER A 7 21.99 26.49 -24.85
CA SER A 7 22.40 25.79 -23.62
C SER A 7 21.49 26.09 -22.42
N PHE A 8 21.11 25.06 -21.66
CA PHE A 8 20.59 25.17 -20.29
C PHE A 8 21.35 24.23 -19.35
N ALA A 9 21.85 24.78 -18.25
CA ALA A 9 22.56 24.04 -17.21
C ALA A 9 21.58 23.19 -16.35
N PRO A 10 21.99 22.01 -15.86
CA PRO A 10 21.17 21.21 -14.96
C PRO A 10 21.21 21.77 -13.53
N SER A 11 20.04 22.03 -12.97
CA SER A 11 19.88 22.47 -11.58
C SER A 11 20.09 21.32 -10.58
N SER A 12 20.82 21.60 -9.50
CA SER A 12 21.07 20.67 -8.41
C SER A 12 19.82 20.48 -7.54
N MET A 13 19.07 19.39 -7.76
CA MET A 13 18.05 18.96 -6.82
C MET A 13 18.66 18.15 -5.68
N SER A 14 18.73 18.76 -4.49
CA SER A 14 18.99 18.05 -3.23
C SER A 14 17.89 17.01 -2.97
N ARG A 15 18.26 15.73 -2.87
CA ARG A 15 17.34 14.67 -2.43
C ARG A 15 17.40 14.53 -0.91
N SER A 16 16.22 14.52 -0.31
CA SER A 16 16.00 14.27 1.12
C SER A 16 16.34 12.84 1.51
N ASP A 17 16.85 12.67 2.73
CA ASP A 17 17.11 11.36 3.33
C ASP A 17 15.83 10.52 3.46
N ALA A 18 15.87 9.32 2.90
CA ALA A 18 14.97 8.23 3.24
C ALA A 18 15.77 7.17 4.00
N PRO A 19 15.19 6.47 4.99
CA PRO A 19 15.91 5.45 5.74
C PRO A 19 16.33 4.31 4.80
N VAL A 20 17.62 4.26 4.47
CA VAL A 20 18.22 3.21 3.65
C VAL A 20 18.27 1.93 4.49
N PHE A 21 17.39 0.97 4.19
CA PHE A 21 17.55 -0.39 4.69
C PHE A 21 18.92 -0.94 4.23
N PRO A 22 19.70 -1.56 5.12
CA PRO A 22 21.00 -2.11 4.74
C PRO A 22 20.84 -3.20 3.68
N PRO A 23 21.73 -3.26 2.68
CA PRO A 23 21.66 -4.29 1.64
C PRO A 23 21.88 -5.67 2.26
N VAL A 24 20.87 -6.54 2.15
CA VAL A 24 20.96 -7.94 2.56
C VAL A 24 22.05 -8.62 1.71
N PRO A 25 23.06 -9.27 2.32
CA PRO A 25 24.20 -9.82 1.58
C PRO A 25 23.76 -10.97 0.66
N LEU A 26 24.14 -10.88 -0.63
CA LEU A 26 23.81 -11.87 -1.67
C LEU A 26 24.74 -13.11 -1.67
N SER A 27 25.61 -13.25 -0.67
CA SER A 27 26.42 -14.44 -0.41
C SER A 27 26.87 -14.46 1.05
N ALA A 28 27.10 -15.66 1.61
CA ALA A 28 27.77 -15.81 2.91
C ALA A 28 29.30 -15.58 2.81
N GLU A 29 29.85 -15.48 1.60
CA GLU A 29 31.29 -15.35 1.33
C GLU A 29 31.64 -14.03 0.60
N ALA A 30 30.67 -13.12 0.38
CA ALA A 30 30.93 -11.83 -0.26
C ALA A 30 30.19 -10.68 0.42
N ALA A 31 30.96 -9.80 1.07
CA ALA A 31 30.47 -8.52 1.57
C ALA A 31 29.86 -7.65 0.44
N PRO A 32 28.79 -6.87 0.72
CA PRO A 32 28.12 -6.04 -0.26
C PRO A 32 29.08 -5.02 -0.89
N PHE A 33 28.85 -4.71 -2.17
CA PHE A 33 29.62 -3.67 -2.87
C PHE A 33 29.30 -2.31 -2.24
N THR A 34 30.23 -1.81 -1.46
CA THR A 34 30.27 -0.43 -0.96
C THR A 34 31.53 0.19 -1.55
N PRO A 35 31.42 1.16 -2.49
CA PRO A 35 32.61 1.85 -2.96
C PRO A 35 33.21 2.63 -1.80
N LEU A 36 34.53 2.51 -1.57
CA LEU A 36 35.21 3.42 -0.66
C LEU A 36 35.04 4.86 -1.20
N VAL A 37 34.52 5.75 -0.36
CA VAL A 37 34.48 7.18 -0.65
C VAL A 37 35.92 7.69 -0.72
N ALA A 38 36.23 8.50 -1.72
CA ALA A 38 37.59 8.90 -2.08
C ALA A 38 38.33 9.77 -1.03
N ASP A 39 37.69 10.12 0.09
CA ASP A 39 38.12 11.19 0.99
C ASP A 39 38.78 10.69 2.31
N SER A 40 39.18 9.41 2.40
CA SER A 40 39.85 8.86 3.60
C SER A 40 41.28 8.34 3.38
N TRP A 41 42.03 8.95 2.44
CA TRP A 41 43.47 8.69 2.28
C TRP A 41 44.31 9.30 3.42
N ARG A 42 44.34 8.65 4.58
CA ARG A 42 45.37 8.93 5.60
C ARG A 42 46.69 8.26 5.18
N LEU A 43 47.77 9.05 5.20
CA LEU A 43 49.11 8.63 4.77
C LEU A 43 49.75 7.67 5.78
N GLY A 44 49.39 6.38 5.69
CA GLY A 44 50.02 5.28 6.43
C GLY A 44 51.18 4.63 5.66
N SER A 45 52.05 3.92 6.37
CA SER A 45 53.16 3.18 5.77
C SER A 45 52.66 2.03 4.89
N SER A 46 53.03 2.04 3.61
CA SER A 46 52.71 1.01 2.61
C SER A 46 53.01 -0.41 3.10
N SER A 47 52.05 -1.32 2.92
CA SER A 47 52.18 -2.73 3.29
C SER A 47 53.22 -3.46 2.42
N ASP A 48 53.76 -4.58 2.89
CA ASP A 48 54.73 -5.35 2.08
C ASP A 48 54.09 -5.95 0.82
N VAL A 49 52.78 -6.21 0.85
CA VAL A 49 51.98 -6.60 -0.34
C VAL A 49 51.88 -5.45 -1.35
N ASP A 50 51.64 -4.22 -0.89
CA ASP A 50 51.64 -3.04 -1.78
C ASP A 50 53.01 -2.84 -2.45
N LYS A 51 54.11 -2.93 -1.67
CA LYS A 51 55.49 -2.80 -2.19
C LYS A 51 55.80 -3.88 -3.22
N GLN A 52 55.40 -5.12 -2.95
CA GLN A 52 55.56 -6.25 -3.84
C GLN A 52 54.77 -6.07 -5.13
N PHE A 53 53.49 -5.69 -5.03
CA PHE A 53 52.64 -5.35 -6.18
C PHE A 53 53.26 -4.24 -7.02
N SER A 54 53.66 -3.11 -6.40
CA SER A 54 54.33 -2.00 -7.09
C SER A 54 55.63 -2.42 -7.77
N ARG A 55 56.43 -3.29 -7.13
CA ARG A 55 57.68 -3.83 -7.69
C ARG A 55 57.45 -4.70 -8.92
N CYS A 56 56.47 -5.61 -8.86
CA CYS A 56 56.11 -6.46 -10.00
C CYS A 56 55.43 -5.66 -11.11
N ALA A 57 54.54 -4.72 -10.78
CA ALA A 57 53.89 -3.82 -11.73
C ALA A 57 54.91 -2.93 -12.48
N ALA A 58 55.89 -2.36 -11.78
CA ALA A 58 56.96 -1.57 -12.40
C ALA A 58 57.79 -2.41 -13.38
N LYS A 59 58.17 -3.65 -12.99
CA LYS A 59 58.88 -4.58 -13.89
C LYS A 59 58.05 -4.93 -15.12
N LEU A 60 56.76 -5.26 -14.95
CA LEU A 60 55.86 -5.59 -16.06
C LEU A 60 55.66 -4.41 -17.03
N ARG A 61 55.52 -3.17 -16.51
CA ARG A 61 55.43 -1.94 -17.34
C ARG A 61 56.72 -1.63 -18.11
N ALA A 62 57.88 -2.07 -17.62
CA ALA A 62 59.16 -1.92 -18.31
C ALA A 62 59.34 -2.92 -19.48
N LEU A 63 58.59 -4.03 -19.52
CA LEU A 63 58.67 -5.00 -20.61
C LEU A 63 58.14 -4.44 -21.94
N ARG A 64 58.66 -4.99 -23.04
CA ARG A 64 58.32 -4.68 -24.44
C ARG A 64 58.17 -5.99 -25.21
N ALA A 65 57.35 -5.96 -26.27
CA ALA A 65 57.03 -7.15 -27.07
C ALA A 65 58.26 -7.82 -27.71
N ASP A 66 59.30 -7.05 -28.03
CA ASP A 66 60.49 -7.52 -28.76
C ASP A 66 61.60 -8.11 -27.86
N SER A 67 61.33 -8.33 -26.57
CA SER A 67 62.32 -8.87 -25.63
C SER A 67 62.53 -10.38 -25.81
N SER A 68 63.77 -10.82 -26.01
CA SER A 68 64.13 -12.23 -26.20
C SER A 68 63.82 -13.14 -25.01
N GLN A 69 63.69 -12.58 -23.80
CA GLN A 69 63.32 -13.30 -22.57
C GLN A 69 61.88 -13.03 -22.12
N LEU A 70 61.05 -12.38 -22.94
CA LEU A 70 59.70 -11.92 -22.56
C LEU A 70 58.83 -13.02 -21.95
N ARG A 71 58.83 -14.22 -22.54
CA ARG A 71 58.01 -15.36 -22.10
C ARG A 71 58.35 -15.80 -20.67
N GLU A 72 59.64 -15.91 -20.36
CA GLU A 72 60.14 -16.39 -19.06
C GLU A 72 59.92 -15.32 -17.98
N GLN A 73 60.18 -14.05 -18.32
CA GLN A 73 59.98 -12.92 -17.42
C GLN A 73 58.50 -12.69 -17.11
N LEU A 74 57.60 -12.78 -18.11
CA LEU A 74 56.15 -12.75 -17.89
C LEU A 74 55.70 -13.91 -17.01
N ASN A 75 56.13 -15.14 -17.30
CA ASN A 75 55.74 -16.31 -16.50
C ASN A 75 56.10 -16.12 -15.01
N LEU A 76 57.33 -15.71 -14.72
CA LEU A 76 57.82 -15.47 -13.36
C LEU A 76 57.05 -14.34 -12.65
N LEU A 77 56.78 -13.22 -13.34
CA LEU A 77 56.12 -12.05 -12.75
C LEU A 77 54.61 -12.28 -12.53
N LEU A 78 53.96 -13.07 -13.39
CA LEU A 78 52.57 -13.49 -13.19
C LEU A 78 52.45 -14.43 -11.97
N ASP A 79 53.36 -15.42 -11.84
CA ASP A 79 53.39 -16.32 -10.67
C ASP A 79 53.65 -15.56 -9.35
N GLN A 80 54.52 -14.54 -9.38
CA GLN A 80 54.76 -13.66 -8.24
C GLN A 80 53.55 -12.81 -7.86
N LEU A 81 52.68 -12.42 -8.79
CA LEU A 81 51.46 -11.67 -8.48
C LEU A 81 50.30 -12.57 -8.03
N LEU A 82 50.26 -13.82 -8.51
CA LEU A 82 49.25 -14.83 -8.17
C LEU A 82 49.49 -15.47 -6.78
N SER A 83 50.74 -15.52 -6.33
CA SER A 83 51.10 -16.07 -5.00
C SER A 83 50.76 -15.13 -3.83
N GLU A 84 50.57 -13.83 -4.09
CA GLU A 84 50.16 -12.86 -3.08
C GLU A 84 48.65 -12.97 -2.77
N ASN A 85 48.31 -12.81 -1.49
CA ASN A 85 46.92 -12.89 -1.02
C ASN A 85 46.40 -11.52 -0.56
N TYR A 86 45.75 -10.81 -1.47
CA TYR A 86 45.18 -9.47 -1.25
C TYR A 86 43.88 -9.48 -0.42
N SER A 87 43.45 -10.63 0.14
CA SER A 87 42.18 -10.77 0.88
C SER A 87 42.32 -10.95 2.40
N LYS A 88 43.54 -11.08 2.95
CA LYS A 88 43.74 -11.70 4.28
C LYS A 88 44.03 -10.77 5.46
N THR A 89 43.76 -9.48 5.36
CA THR A 89 43.83 -8.54 6.50
C THR A 89 42.46 -7.97 6.83
N LEU A 90 42.03 -8.09 8.09
CA LEU A 90 40.91 -7.32 8.64
C LEU A 90 41.26 -5.82 8.85
N GLU A 91 42.45 -5.39 8.45
CA GLU A 91 42.84 -3.99 8.38
C GLU A 91 42.62 -3.42 6.97
N PRO A 92 42.14 -2.16 6.84
CA PRO A 92 41.79 -1.53 5.57
C PRO A 92 43.00 -1.03 4.73
N ASN A 93 44.22 -1.48 5.06
CA ASN A 93 45.48 -0.85 4.62
C ASN A 93 46.12 -1.50 3.38
N ILE A 94 45.32 -1.84 2.34
CA ILE A 94 45.84 -2.15 0.99
C ILE A 94 45.65 -0.91 0.12
N SER A 95 46.75 -0.21 -0.17
CA SER A 95 46.73 1.10 -0.85
C SER A 95 46.90 1.00 -2.37
N ILE A 96 46.49 -0.12 -2.98
CA ILE A 96 46.55 -0.31 -4.44
C ILE A 96 45.46 0.54 -5.12
N ARG A 97 45.88 1.54 -5.89
CA ARG A 97 44.96 2.41 -6.65
C ARG A 97 44.30 1.64 -7.80
N PRO A 98 42.97 1.82 -8.02
CA PRO A 98 42.27 1.31 -9.20
C PRO A 98 42.98 1.59 -10.52
N GLU A 99 43.43 2.85 -10.71
CA GLU A 99 44.10 3.29 -11.94
C GLU A 99 45.39 2.53 -12.23
N ASP A 100 46.19 2.23 -11.19
CA ASP A 100 47.46 1.50 -11.32
C ASP A 100 47.21 0.05 -11.77
N MET A 101 46.19 -0.59 -11.21
CA MET A 101 45.80 -1.96 -11.57
C MET A 101 45.20 -2.02 -12.98
N CYS A 102 44.30 -1.08 -13.33
CA CYS A 102 43.73 -0.99 -14.68
C CYS A 102 44.82 -0.78 -15.75
N SER A 103 45.76 0.13 -15.49
CA SER A 103 46.95 0.35 -16.32
C SER A 103 47.81 -0.92 -16.46
N LEU A 104 48.03 -1.66 -15.37
CA LEU A 104 48.80 -2.90 -15.38
C LEU A 104 48.12 -4.00 -16.20
N LEU A 105 46.86 -4.31 -15.93
CA LEU A 105 46.12 -5.37 -16.63
C LEU A 105 46.03 -5.08 -18.13
N LYS A 106 45.76 -3.83 -18.50
CA LYS A 106 45.79 -3.37 -19.89
C LYS A 106 47.15 -3.63 -20.55
N HIS A 107 48.25 -3.19 -19.93
CA HIS A 107 49.60 -3.37 -20.48
C HIS A 107 49.98 -4.85 -20.64
N VAL A 108 49.70 -5.68 -19.63
CA VAL A 108 50.02 -7.12 -19.67
C VAL A 108 49.18 -7.85 -20.72
N SER A 109 47.90 -7.47 -20.92
CA SER A 109 47.07 -8.05 -21.99
C SER A 109 47.62 -7.78 -23.40
N CYS A 110 48.35 -6.68 -23.60
CA CYS A 110 49.05 -6.42 -24.87
C CYS A 110 50.37 -7.20 -25.01
N LEU A 111 50.97 -7.68 -23.92
CA LEU A 111 52.23 -8.43 -23.93
C LEU A 111 52.05 -9.95 -24.03
N VAL A 112 50.87 -10.49 -23.73
CA VAL A 112 50.60 -11.95 -23.75
C VAL A 112 49.87 -12.33 -25.04
N PRO A 113 50.55 -12.84 -26.09
CA PRO A 113 49.89 -13.24 -27.32
C PRO A 113 49.04 -14.50 -27.14
N LEU A 114 47.90 -14.58 -27.84
CA LEU A 114 46.95 -15.70 -27.77
C LEU A 114 47.55 -17.05 -28.23
N SER A 115 48.67 -17.04 -28.94
CA SER A 115 49.44 -18.24 -29.31
C SER A 115 50.21 -18.89 -28.15
N GLN A 116 50.28 -18.24 -26.98
CA GLN A 116 50.97 -18.75 -25.79
C GLN A 116 49.94 -19.14 -24.71
N GLU A 117 49.14 -20.18 -24.98
CA GLU A 117 48.00 -20.61 -24.15
C GLU A 117 48.28 -20.72 -22.63
N HIS A 118 49.46 -21.20 -22.24
CA HIS A 118 49.85 -21.25 -20.82
C HIS A 118 49.97 -19.87 -20.15
N LEU A 119 50.42 -18.83 -20.89
CA LEU A 119 50.46 -17.46 -20.39
C LEU A 119 49.06 -16.82 -20.42
N VAL A 120 48.22 -17.17 -21.39
CA VAL A 120 46.81 -16.73 -21.46
C VAL A 120 46.07 -17.17 -20.18
N ILE A 121 46.23 -18.44 -19.77
CA ILE A 121 45.65 -18.94 -18.51
C ILE A 121 46.14 -18.13 -17.31
N LYS A 122 47.47 -17.94 -17.16
CA LYS A 122 48.02 -17.20 -16.01
C LYS A 122 47.56 -15.74 -15.97
N LEU A 123 47.42 -15.09 -17.13
CA LEU A 123 46.84 -13.75 -17.22
C LEU A 123 45.36 -13.74 -16.82
N CYS A 124 44.57 -14.69 -17.30
CA CYS A 124 43.15 -14.81 -16.95
C CYS A 124 42.96 -15.11 -15.45
N GLN A 125 43.78 -16.00 -14.86
CA GLN A 125 43.82 -16.25 -13.43
C GLN A 125 44.20 -14.98 -12.65
N LEU A 126 45.17 -14.20 -13.12
CA LEU A 126 45.57 -12.95 -12.46
C LEU A 126 44.47 -11.88 -12.53
N VAL A 127 43.82 -11.72 -13.68
CA VAL A 127 42.66 -10.84 -13.86
C VAL A 127 41.53 -11.24 -12.91
N HIS A 128 41.21 -12.54 -12.84
CA HIS A 128 40.19 -13.05 -11.94
C HIS A 128 40.54 -12.80 -10.47
N HIS A 129 41.77 -13.14 -10.06
CA HIS A 129 42.26 -12.97 -8.68
C HIS A 129 42.22 -11.51 -8.22
N LEU A 130 42.82 -10.59 -8.99
CA LEU A 130 42.88 -9.17 -8.64
C LEU A 130 41.50 -8.52 -8.63
N LEU A 131 40.67 -8.73 -9.66
CA LEU A 131 39.34 -8.11 -9.73
C LEU A 131 38.36 -8.67 -8.68
N ASN A 132 38.41 -9.98 -8.41
CA ASN A 132 37.54 -10.62 -7.41
C ASN A 132 37.91 -10.21 -5.97
N GLN A 133 39.21 -10.10 -5.65
CA GLN A 133 39.65 -9.70 -4.32
C GLN A 133 39.51 -8.19 -4.06
N LEU A 134 39.86 -7.34 -5.04
CA LEU A 134 39.90 -5.88 -4.83
C LEU A 134 38.58 -5.16 -5.20
N LYS A 135 37.64 -5.81 -5.89
CA LYS A 135 36.30 -5.28 -6.25
C LYS A 135 36.32 -3.86 -6.84
N VAL A 136 37.24 -3.62 -7.77
CA VAL A 136 37.50 -2.28 -8.32
C VAL A 136 36.54 -1.92 -9.46
N ILE A 137 36.12 -0.64 -9.50
CA ILE A 137 35.44 -0.04 -10.67
C ILE A 137 36.50 0.22 -11.75
N MET A 138 36.37 -0.45 -12.89
CA MET A 138 37.27 -0.28 -14.03
C MET A 138 36.90 0.94 -14.86
N ASP A 139 37.88 1.58 -15.51
CA ASP A 139 37.61 2.57 -16.55
C ASP A 139 37.16 1.89 -17.86
N GLU A 140 36.38 2.62 -18.66
CA GLU A 140 35.79 2.14 -19.91
C GLU A 140 36.83 1.60 -20.91
N ARG A 141 38.04 2.20 -20.97
CA ARG A 141 39.11 1.80 -21.90
C ARG A 141 39.89 0.57 -21.43
N THR A 142 39.83 0.23 -20.15
CA THR A 142 40.39 -1.03 -19.63
C THR A 142 39.36 -2.13 -19.72
N LEU A 143 38.08 -1.83 -19.49
CA LEU A 143 36.96 -2.75 -19.70
C LEU A 143 36.94 -3.26 -21.15
N ASP A 144 36.97 -2.35 -22.14
CA ASP A 144 37.00 -2.66 -23.58
C ASP A 144 38.19 -3.57 -23.98
N VAL A 145 39.39 -3.26 -23.50
CA VAL A 145 40.59 -4.06 -23.79
C VAL A 145 40.51 -5.47 -23.20
N LEU A 146 40.10 -5.61 -21.93
CA LEU A 146 40.03 -6.93 -21.31
C LEU A 146 38.85 -7.78 -21.85
N LEU A 147 37.73 -7.16 -22.23
CA LEU A 147 36.63 -7.83 -22.93
C LEU A 147 37.06 -8.29 -24.33
N THR A 148 37.73 -7.43 -25.10
CA THR A 148 38.29 -7.80 -26.41
C THR A 148 39.29 -8.95 -26.29
N TYR A 149 40.20 -8.90 -25.31
CA TYR A 149 41.20 -9.92 -25.08
C TYR A 149 40.56 -11.28 -24.72
N THR A 150 39.67 -11.31 -23.73
CA THR A 150 39.01 -12.56 -23.29
C THR A 150 38.07 -13.12 -24.35
N THR A 151 37.34 -12.27 -25.08
CA THR A 151 36.46 -12.72 -26.18
C THR A 151 37.27 -13.28 -27.36
N SER A 152 38.41 -12.69 -27.70
CA SER A 152 39.34 -13.23 -28.70
C SER A 152 40.00 -14.54 -28.24
N ALA A 153 40.38 -14.65 -26.96
CA ALA A 153 40.94 -15.88 -26.41
C ALA A 153 39.96 -17.07 -26.51
N LEU A 154 38.67 -16.85 -26.24
CA LEU A 154 37.63 -17.89 -26.39
C LEU A 154 37.43 -18.34 -27.85
N LYS A 155 37.74 -17.48 -28.84
CA LYS A 155 37.64 -17.81 -30.28
C LYS A 155 38.89 -18.50 -30.83
N VAL A 156 40.07 -18.21 -30.29
CA VAL A 156 41.37 -18.62 -30.87
C VAL A 156 42.07 -19.73 -30.07
N CYS A 157 41.99 -19.71 -28.75
CA CYS A 157 42.67 -20.68 -27.90
C CYS A 157 41.87 -22.00 -27.77
N SER A 158 42.59 -23.08 -27.48
CA SER A 158 42.06 -24.43 -27.31
C SER A 158 41.15 -24.56 -26.09
N THR A 159 40.18 -25.49 -26.15
CA THR A 159 39.08 -25.63 -25.16
C THR A 159 39.51 -25.88 -23.72
N TRP A 160 40.70 -26.44 -23.49
CA TRP A 160 41.25 -26.65 -22.15
C TRP A 160 41.57 -25.33 -21.42
N THR A 161 41.76 -24.22 -22.16
CA THR A 161 42.00 -22.88 -21.60
C THR A 161 40.71 -22.16 -21.17
N HIS A 162 39.54 -22.57 -21.71
CA HIS A 162 38.33 -21.75 -21.68
C HIS A 162 37.73 -21.56 -20.28
N SER A 163 38.02 -22.46 -19.33
CA SER A 163 37.50 -22.32 -17.96
C SER A 163 38.07 -21.09 -17.26
N ASP A 164 39.39 -20.92 -17.26
CA ASP A 164 40.07 -19.74 -16.70
C ASP A 164 39.72 -18.45 -17.45
N VAL A 165 39.61 -18.51 -18.79
CA VAL A 165 39.20 -17.36 -19.61
C VAL A 165 37.77 -16.91 -19.27
N LEU A 166 36.84 -17.85 -19.08
CA LEU A 166 35.47 -17.54 -18.64
C LEU A 166 35.44 -17.02 -17.19
N LEU A 167 36.30 -17.51 -16.28
CA LEU A 167 36.39 -17.01 -14.91
C LEU A 167 36.87 -15.54 -14.90
N ALA A 168 37.87 -15.21 -15.71
CA ALA A 168 38.32 -13.83 -15.92
C ALA A 168 37.21 -12.94 -16.48
N LEU A 169 36.54 -13.41 -17.56
CA LEU A 169 35.40 -12.72 -18.17
C LEU A 169 34.28 -12.47 -17.14
N SER A 170 33.97 -13.46 -16.30
CA SER A 170 32.95 -13.38 -15.25
C SER A 170 33.20 -12.23 -14.27
N THR A 171 34.46 -12.01 -13.89
CA THR A 171 34.86 -10.87 -13.05
C THR A 171 34.89 -9.54 -13.80
N ILE A 172 35.32 -9.52 -15.07
CA ILE A 172 35.33 -8.29 -15.89
C ILE A 172 33.91 -7.74 -16.08
N VAL A 173 32.92 -8.60 -16.34
CA VAL A 173 31.52 -8.19 -16.55
C VAL A 173 30.73 -7.93 -15.25
N TYR A 174 31.33 -8.16 -14.07
CA TYR A 174 30.63 -8.04 -12.79
C TYR A 174 30.15 -6.61 -12.51
N GLY A 175 28.84 -6.37 -12.70
CA GLY A 175 28.24 -5.05 -12.50
C GLY A 175 28.57 -4.04 -13.62
N ASN A 176 29.22 -4.47 -14.70
CA ASN A 176 29.61 -3.64 -15.85
C ASN A 176 28.74 -3.89 -17.10
N GLY A 177 27.71 -4.75 -17.01
CA GLY A 177 26.87 -5.15 -18.15
C GLY A 177 26.35 -4.01 -19.04
N PRO A 178 25.80 -2.91 -18.49
CA PRO A 178 25.37 -1.73 -19.25
C PRO A 178 26.50 -0.89 -19.89
N GLN A 179 27.77 -1.28 -19.71
CA GLN A 179 28.92 -0.66 -20.39
C GLN A 179 29.49 -1.59 -21.50
N CYS A 180 29.13 -2.88 -21.50
CA CYS A 180 29.63 -3.89 -22.43
C CYS A 180 29.00 -3.83 -23.85
N HIS A 181 28.23 -2.79 -24.20
CA HIS A 181 27.35 -2.75 -25.40
C HIS A 181 27.99 -3.25 -26.70
N GLN A 182 29.26 -2.91 -26.96
CA GLN A 182 29.98 -3.30 -28.17
C GLN A 182 30.22 -4.82 -28.27
N HIS A 183 30.35 -5.52 -27.14
CA HIS A 183 30.61 -6.95 -27.07
C HIS A 183 29.38 -7.80 -26.73
N LEU A 184 28.26 -7.20 -26.29
CA LEU A 184 27.03 -7.95 -25.94
C LEU A 184 26.55 -8.82 -27.11
N ARG A 185 26.69 -8.37 -28.36
CA ARG A 185 26.33 -9.18 -29.54
C ARG A 185 27.22 -10.41 -29.71
N GLU A 186 28.51 -10.31 -29.42
CA GLU A 186 29.45 -11.45 -29.54
C GLU A 186 29.35 -12.44 -28.37
N LEU A 187 28.87 -11.97 -27.21
CA LEU A 187 28.69 -12.79 -26.03
C LEU A 187 27.30 -13.44 -25.95
N LEU A 188 26.25 -12.70 -26.32
CA LEU A 188 24.82 -13.04 -26.12
C LEU A 188 23.96 -12.98 -27.39
N GLY A 189 24.55 -12.73 -28.57
CA GLY A 189 23.87 -12.91 -29.86
C GLY A 189 23.70 -14.39 -30.22
N GLU A 190 23.11 -14.69 -31.38
CA GLU A 190 22.73 -16.06 -31.78
C GLU A 190 23.91 -17.04 -31.80
N ASP A 191 25.05 -16.63 -32.35
CA ASP A 191 26.33 -17.36 -32.32
C ASP A 191 27.21 -17.01 -31.09
N GLY A 192 26.62 -16.44 -30.04
CA GLY A 192 27.33 -15.92 -28.89
C GLY A 192 27.93 -17.00 -28.00
N VAL A 193 29.20 -16.84 -27.62
CA VAL A 193 29.95 -17.88 -26.87
C VAL A 193 29.28 -18.24 -25.53
N LEU A 194 28.66 -17.27 -24.85
CA LEU A 194 27.94 -17.56 -23.59
C LEU A 194 26.64 -18.34 -23.84
N LEU A 195 25.95 -18.16 -24.97
CA LEU A 195 24.79 -18.98 -25.33
C LEU A 195 25.21 -20.42 -25.65
N GLN A 196 26.31 -20.60 -26.38
CA GLN A 196 26.84 -21.92 -26.70
C GLN A 196 27.21 -22.71 -25.43
N TYR A 197 27.94 -22.10 -24.50
CA TYR A 197 28.39 -22.79 -23.28
C TYR A 197 27.33 -22.89 -22.17
N SER A 198 26.35 -21.99 -22.11
CA SER A 198 25.23 -22.11 -21.17
C SER A 198 24.20 -23.20 -21.57
N SER A 199 24.24 -23.66 -22.81
CA SER A 199 23.33 -24.68 -23.37
C SER A 199 23.27 -25.96 -22.51
N PRO A 200 22.08 -26.55 -22.29
CA PRO A 200 21.96 -27.86 -21.65
C PRO A 200 22.72 -29.00 -22.35
N SER A 201 23.07 -28.84 -23.63
CA SER A 201 23.82 -29.82 -24.41
C SER A 201 25.34 -29.76 -24.22
N GLN A 202 25.87 -28.81 -23.44
CA GLN A 202 27.30 -28.68 -23.17
C GLN A 202 27.76 -29.80 -22.20
N PRO A 203 28.60 -30.78 -22.63
CA PRO A 203 29.09 -31.84 -21.75
C PRO A 203 29.95 -31.33 -20.58
N ASN A 204 30.66 -30.21 -20.75
CA ASN A 204 31.46 -29.65 -19.67
C ASN A 204 30.60 -28.78 -18.72
N VAL A 205 30.17 -29.39 -17.61
CA VAL A 205 29.33 -28.78 -16.56
C VAL A 205 29.97 -27.54 -15.94
N GLU A 206 31.31 -27.49 -15.86
CA GLU A 206 32.03 -26.35 -15.30
C GLU A 206 32.04 -25.15 -16.26
N LEU A 207 32.31 -25.35 -17.57
CA LEU A 207 32.13 -24.29 -18.57
C LEU A 207 30.70 -23.75 -18.57
N ARG A 208 29.69 -24.64 -18.41
CA ARG A 208 28.29 -24.25 -18.31
C ARG A 208 28.00 -23.41 -17.05
N ARG A 209 28.55 -23.80 -15.89
CA ARG A 209 28.43 -23.05 -14.62
C ARG A 209 29.01 -21.64 -14.76
N VAL A 210 30.23 -21.52 -15.29
CA VAL A 210 30.90 -20.22 -15.39
C VAL A 210 30.23 -19.35 -16.45
N ALA A 211 29.84 -19.90 -17.61
CA ALA A 211 29.08 -19.15 -18.63
C ALA A 211 27.77 -18.56 -18.09
N LEU A 212 26.97 -19.35 -17.35
CA LEU A 212 25.77 -18.85 -16.66
C LEU A 212 26.10 -17.76 -15.63
N THR A 213 27.24 -17.85 -14.97
CA THR A 213 27.71 -16.82 -14.02
C THR A 213 28.11 -15.52 -14.74
N CYS A 214 28.78 -15.59 -15.89
CA CYS A 214 29.04 -14.42 -16.75
C CYS A 214 27.72 -13.74 -17.15
N MET A 215 26.74 -14.51 -17.63
CA MET A 215 25.41 -13.99 -17.99
C MET A 215 24.70 -13.33 -16.80
N ALA A 216 24.79 -13.93 -15.61
CA ALA A 216 24.20 -13.40 -14.38
C ALA A 216 24.85 -12.08 -13.93
N ASN A 217 26.16 -11.96 -14.15
CA ASN A 217 26.96 -10.78 -13.84
C ASN A 217 26.72 -9.65 -14.87
N ILE A 218 26.50 -9.96 -16.16
CA ILE A 218 26.03 -8.98 -17.16
C ILE A 218 24.62 -8.46 -16.81
N CYS A 219 23.74 -9.31 -16.30
CA CYS A 219 22.40 -8.91 -15.86
C CYS A 219 22.39 -8.20 -14.50
N LEU A 220 23.50 -8.16 -13.76
CA LEU A 220 23.60 -7.51 -12.45
C LEU A 220 23.62 -5.99 -12.62
N ARG A 221 22.69 -5.30 -11.97
CA ARG A 221 22.57 -3.84 -12.01
C ARG A 221 23.03 -3.22 -10.69
N ILE A 222 24.01 -2.32 -10.75
CA ILE A 222 24.40 -1.49 -9.59
C ILE A 222 23.42 -0.30 -9.48
N PRO A 223 22.98 0.10 -8.27
CA PRO A 223 22.15 1.29 -8.08
C PRO A 223 22.78 2.53 -8.74
N GLY A 224 21.98 3.26 -9.54
CA GLY A 224 22.44 4.43 -10.31
C GLY A 224 22.79 4.15 -11.77
N GLN A 225 23.11 2.92 -12.17
CA GLN A 225 23.37 2.58 -13.57
C GLN A 225 22.10 2.50 -14.43
N ALA A 226 22.28 2.71 -15.74
CA ALA A 226 21.27 2.42 -16.76
C ALA A 226 20.87 0.93 -16.76
N PRO A 227 19.64 0.57 -17.17
CA PRO A 227 19.26 -0.83 -17.35
C PRO A 227 19.99 -1.45 -18.56
N LEU A 228 20.26 -2.75 -18.49
CA LEU A 228 20.66 -3.54 -19.65
C LEU A 228 19.53 -3.57 -20.68
N ASP A 229 19.87 -3.53 -21.98
CA ASP A 229 18.94 -3.68 -23.10
C ASP A 229 18.07 -4.94 -22.95
N ASP A 230 16.75 -4.74 -23.11
CA ASP A 230 15.72 -5.77 -22.96
C ASP A 230 15.91 -6.98 -23.89
N GLN A 231 16.53 -6.81 -25.06
CA GLN A 231 16.83 -7.93 -25.96
C GLN A 231 17.76 -8.96 -25.28
N TYR A 232 18.93 -8.51 -24.82
CA TYR A 232 19.91 -9.38 -24.16
C TYR A 232 19.43 -9.85 -22.78
N ARG A 233 18.62 -9.02 -22.09
CA ARG A 233 17.95 -9.37 -20.83
C ARG A 233 16.96 -10.53 -21.03
N SER A 234 16.13 -10.48 -22.08
CA SER A 234 15.17 -11.55 -22.46
C SER A 234 15.87 -12.84 -22.88
N VAL A 235 16.94 -12.76 -23.68
CA VAL A 235 17.74 -13.92 -24.07
C VAL A 235 18.31 -14.61 -22.82
N SER A 236 18.92 -13.84 -21.90
CA SER A 236 19.51 -14.37 -20.67
C SER A 236 18.45 -15.02 -19.76
N PHE A 237 17.31 -14.35 -19.57
CA PHE A 237 16.17 -14.89 -18.82
C PHE A 237 15.71 -16.26 -19.34
N ARG A 238 15.55 -16.40 -20.67
CA ARG A 238 15.13 -17.67 -21.30
C ARG A 238 16.17 -18.80 -21.11
N VAL A 239 17.46 -18.48 -21.15
CA VAL A 239 18.54 -19.46 -20.87
C VAL A 239 18.53 -19.91 -19.41
N PHE A 240 18.36 -18.99 -18.46
CA PHE A 240 18.23 -19.35 -17.04
C PHE A 240 17.00 -20.24 -16.82
N LEU A 241 15.83 -19.82 -17.31
CA LEU A 241 14.58 -20.58 -17.18
C LEU A 241 14.69 -21.99 -17.80
N LYS A 242 15.26 -22.12 -19.00
CA LYS A 242 15.52 -23.42 -19.64
C LYS A 242 16.47 -24.29 -18.80
N THR A 243 17.50 -23.71 -18.19
CA THR A 243 18.40 -24.42 -17.28
C THR A 243 17.70 -24.90 -16.01
N LEU A 244 16.81 -24.08 -15.42
CA LEU A 244 16.03 -24.46 -14.23
C LEU A 244 14.97 -25.55 -14.50
N HIS A 245 14.50 -25.69 -15.75
CA HIS A 245 13.63 -26.81 -16.17
C HIS A 245 14.39 -28.05 -16.62
N SER A 246 15.70 -27.95 -16.89
CA SER A 246 16.48 -29.10 -17.37
C SER A 246 16.69 -30.14 -16.25
N PRO A 247 16.42 -31.44 -16.49
CA PRO A 247 16.73 -32.49 -15.52
C PRO A 247 18.24 -32.63 -15.28
N LYS A 248 18.63 -33.27 -14.18
CA LYS A 248 20.04 -33.61 -13.92
C LYS A 248 20.50 -34.62 -14.99
N PRO A 249 21.63 -34.40 -15.69
CA PRO A 249 22.21 -35.42 -16.56
C PRO A 249 22.63 -36.65 -15.74
N PRO A 250 22.56 -37.87 -16.32
CA PRO A 250 22.81 -39.11 -15.58
C PRO A 250 24.21 -39.13 -14.94
N ASP A 251 25.24 -38.80 -15.72
CA ASP A 251 26.65 -38.89 -15.34
C ASP A 251 27.21 -37.66 -14.61
N THR A 252 26.35 -36.71 -14.20
CA THR A 252 26.77 -35.48 -13.50
C THR A 252 26.66 -35.62 -11.98
N ASP A 253 27.74 -35.29 -11.27
CA ASP A 253 27.78 -35.17 -9.81
C ASP A 253 26.73 -34.16 -9.28
N GLU A 254 26.14 -34.47 -8.11
CA GLU A 254 25.02 -33.70 -7.58
C GLU A 254 25.44 -32.31 -7.06
N LEU A 255 26.66 -32.14 -6.53
CA LEU A 255 27.18 -30.85 -6.08
C LEU A 255 27.44 -29.92 -7.28
N PHE A 256 28.04 -30.44 -8.35
CA PHE A 256 28.25 -29.68 -9.59
C PHE A 256 26.93 -29.29 -10.26
N TYR A 257 25.93 -30.18 -10.30
CA TYR A 257 24.57 -29.80 -10.78
C TYR A 257 23.95 -28.72 -9.88
N CYS A 258 24.10 -28.82 -8.55
CA CYS A 258 23.62 -27.80 -7.63
C CYS A 258 24.26 -26.42 -7.90
N MET A 259 25.54 -26.38 -8.26
CA MET A 259 26.24 -25.14 -8.63
C MET A 259 25.70 -24.51 -9.92
N VAL A 260 25.38 -25.30 -10.93
CA VAL A 260 24.73 -24.82 -12.17
C VAL A 260 23.35 -24.22 -11.88
N ILE A 261 22.55 -24.88 -11.05
CA ILE A 261 21.22 -24.38 -10.64
C ILE A 261 21.34 -23.10 -9.81
N GLN A 262 22.32 -22.98 -8.92
CA GLN A 262 22.57 -21.74 -8.16
C GLN A 262 22.99 -20.58 -9.09
N ALA A 263 23.84 -20.83 -10.08
CA ALA A 263 24.21 -19.80 -11.08
C ALA A 263 23.00 -19.32 -11.89
N ALA A 264 22.15 -20.26 -12.35
CA ALA A 264 20.93 -19.92 -13.08
C ALA A 264 19.88 -19.20 -12.22
N LEU A 265 19.72 -19.57 -10.95
CA LEU A 265 18.87 -18.83 -10.00
C LEU A 265 19.38 -17.41 -9.76
N LYS A 266 20.68 -17.23 -9.53
CA LYS A 266 21.28 -15.89 -9.36
C LYS A 266 21.06 -15.03 -10.62
N GLY A 267 21.25 -15.60 -11.81
CA GLY A 267 20.99 -14.91 -13.08
C GLY A 267 19.53 -14.51 -13.25
N LEU A 268 18.59 -15.42 -12.97
CA LEU A 268 17.16 -15.14 -13.00
C LEU A 268 16.78 -14.01 -12.02
N GLN A 269 17.33 -14.03 -10.80
CA GLN A 269 17.13 -12.97 -9.82
C GLN A 269 17.63 -11.61 -10.35
N CYS A 270 18.81 -11.55 -10.98
CA CYS A 270 19.34 -10.34 -11.59
C CYS A 270 18.41 -9.78 -12.68
N CYS A 271 17.95 -10.62 -13.62
CA CYS A 271 17.02 -10.20 -14.68
C CYS A 271 15.74 -9.56 -14.12
N LEU A 272 15.14 -10.22 -13.11
CA LEU A 272 13.90 -9.78 -12.46
C LEU A 272 14.08 -8.54 -11.58
N SER A 273 15.25 -8.35 -10.97
CA SER A 273 15.55 -7.21 -10.09
C SER A 273 15.99 -5.96 -10.86
N GLY A 274 16.35 -6.09 -12.15
CA GLY A 274 16.92 -5.00 -12.96
C GLY A 274 15.97 -3.84 -13.28
N GLY A 275 14.65 -3.99 -13.06
CA GLY A 275 13.63 -2.98 -13.33
C GLY A 275 12.25 -3.62 -13.51
N LYS A 276 11.29 -2.90 -14.12
CA LYS A 276 10.02 -3.53 -14.51
C LYS A 276 10.30 -4.66 -15.53
N TRP A 277 9.73 -5.83 -15.27
CA TRP A 277 9.77 -6.98 -16.18
C TRP A 277 8.38 -7.21 -16.78
N LYS A 278 8.32 -7.48 -18.08
CA LYS A 278 7.09 -7.91 -18.76
C LYS A 278 7.28 -9.34 -19.22
N PHE A 279 6.50 -10.25 -18.65
CA PHE A 279 6.46 -11.65 -19.09
C PHE A 279 5.64 -11.76 -20.38
N VAL A 280 6.11 -12.57 -21.33
CA VAL A 280 5.42 -12.81 -22.60
C VAL A 280 4.89 -14.25 -22.64
N GLY A 281 3.62 -14.43 -23.03
CA GLY A 281 2.99 -15.75 -23.11
C GLY A 281 3.06 -16.50 -21.76
N GLU A 282 3.56 -17.73 -21.79
CA GLU A 282 3.63 -18.62 -20.62
C GLU A 282 4.86 -18.42 -19.72
N GLU A 283 5.75 -17.47 -20.02
CA GLU A 283 7.01 -17.25 -19.28
C GLU A 283 6.82 -17.10 -17.77
N LEU A 284 5.76 -16.38 -17.34
CA LEU A 284 5.45 -16.21 -15.92
C LEU A 284 5.08 -17.55 -15.27
N GLY A 285 4.15 -18.27 -15.89
CA GLY A 285 3.68 -19.57 -15.39
C GLY A 285 4.79 -20.61 -15.33
N SER A 286 5.66 -20.61 -16.36
CA SER A 286 6.84 -21.46 -16.43
C SER A 286 7.89 -21.11 -15.38
N ALA A 287 8.15 -19.82 -15.14
CA ALA A 287 9.05 -19.38 -14.08
C ALA A 287 8.53 -19.74 -12.68
N LEU A 288 7.24 -19.47 -12.41
CA LEU A 288 6.60 -19.84 -11.14
C LEU A 288 6.62 -21.36 -10.91
N ALA A 289 6.43 -22.18 -11.96
CA ALA A 289 6.55 -23.63 -11.89
C ALA A 289 7.97 -24.09 -11.50
N ALA A 290 9.00 -23.60 -12.18
CA ALA A 290 10.40 -23.92 -11.86
C ALA A 290 10.77 -23.52 -10.42
N LEU A 291 10.36 -22.32 -10.00
CA LEU A 291 10.61 -21.82 -8.65
C LEU A 291 9.85 -22.62 -7.59
N LYS A 292 8.59 -23.02 -7.85
CA LYS A 292 7.81 -23.88 -6.96
C LYS A 292 8.43 -25.27 -6.81
N ARG A 293 9.01 -25.85 -7.87
CA ARG A 293 9.79 -27.09 -7.77
C ARG A 293 11.05 -26.91 -6.93
N LEU A 294 11.85 -25.89 -7.25
CA LEU A 294 13.17 -25.69 -6.65
C LEU A 294 13.13 -25.25 -5.19
N MET A 295 12.06 -24.61 -4.72
CA MET A 295 11.87 -24.31 -3.29
C MET A 295 11.66 -25.55 -2.41
N PHE A 296 11.49 -26.75 -2.99
CA PHE A 296 11.47 -28.03 -2.26
C PHE A 296 12.67 -28.93 -2.58
N GLN A 297 13.68 -28.44 -3.31
CA GLN A 297 14.86 -29.22 -3.70
C GLN A 297 15.58 -29.81 -2.47
N GLY A 298 15.81 -31.13 -2.50
CA GLY A 298 16.45 -31.88 -1.41
C GLY A 298 15.61 -32.07 -0.14
N THR A 299 14.28 -31.89 -0.21
CA THR A 299 13.38 -32.11 0.93
C THR A 299 12.99 -33.59 1.05
N PRO A 300 13.23 -34.27 2.18
CA PRO A 300 12.87 -35.68 2.35
C PRO A 300 11.36 -35.93 2.19
N GLY A 301 10.99 -37.00 1.49
CA GLY A 301 9.59 -37.44 1.35
C GLY A 301 8.75 -36.65 0.34
N VAL A 302 9.34 -35.72 -0.42
CA VAL A 302 8.65 -34.98 -1.49
C VAL A 302 8.76 -35.75 -2.81
N ASN A 303 7.79 -36.63 -3.06
CA ASN A 303 7.61 -37.33 -4.35
C ASN A 303 6.34 -36.80 -5.01
N VAL A 304 6.48 -35.75 -5.82
CA VAL A 304 5.38 -35.07 -6.53
C VAL A 304 5.81 -34.80 -7.98
N GLU A 305 4.93 -35.05 -8.94
CA GLU A 305 5.13 -34.63 -10.32
C GLU A 305 4.89 -33.11 -10.44
N TRP A 306 5.87 -32.40 -10.98
CA TRP A 306 5.84 -30.94 -11.08
C TRP A 306 5.36 -30.52 -12.47
N PRO A 307 4.34 -29.65 -12.58
CA PRO A 307 3.94 -29.10 -13.87
C PRO A 307 5.06 -28.23 -14.45
N THR A 308 5.17 -28.17 -15.78
CA THR A 308 6.14 -27.31 -16.49
C THR A 308 5.72 -25.84 -16.53
N VAL A 309 4.42 -25.58 -16.43
CA VAL A 309 3.79 -24.25 -16.41
C VAL A 309 2.70 -24.25 -15.34
N LEU A 310 2.71 -23.25 -14.45
CA LEU A 310 1.56 -22.95 -13.61
C LEU A 310 0.64 -21.98 -14.36
N TYR A 311 -0.67 -22.23 -14.33
CA TYR A 311 -1.67 -21.31 -14.86
C TYR A 311 -2.35 -20.57 -13.71
N PRO A 312 -2.78 -19.32 -13.89
CA PRO A 312 -3.57 -18.63 -12.88
C PRO A 312 -4.90 -19.36 -12.71
N ALA A 313 -5.33 -19.55 -11.47
CA ALA A 313 -6.69 -19.96 -11.19
C ALA A 313 -7.65 -18.93 -11.81
N PRO A 314 -8.79 -19.36 -12.39
CA PRO A 314 -9.83 -18.44 -12.81
C PRO A 314 -10.42 -17.76 -11.57
N LEU A 315 -9.85 -16.61 -11.21
CA LEU A 315 -10.51 -15.66 -10.33
C LEU A 315 -11.91 -15.41 -10.91
N PRO A 316 -12.98 -15.36 -10.08
CA PRO A 316 -14.28 -14.91 -10.55
C PRO A 316 -14.07 -13.56 -11.22
N GLN A 317 -14.23 -13.52 -12.55
CA GLN A 317 -14.06 -12.29 -13.28
C GLN A 317 -15.16 -11.36 -12.79
N TYR A 318 -14.78 -10.13 -12.45
CA TYR A 318 -15.74 -9.05 -12.43
C TYR A 318 -16.09 -8.76 -13.88
N GLU A 319 -16.95 -9.61 -14.45
CA GLU A 319 -17.52 -9.42 -15.78
C GLU A 319 -18.39 -8.17 -15.70
N GLY A 320 -17.90 -7.09 -16.30
CA GLY A 320 -18.81 -6.20 -16.99
C GLY A 320 -19.56 -7.01 -18.04
N LEU A 321 -20.85 -6.72 -18.21
CA LEU A 321 -21.71 -7.41 -19.18
C LEU A 321 -21.03 -7.49 -20.56
N PRO A 322 -21.14 -8.62 -21.28
CA PRO A 322 -20.68 -8.70 -22.66
C PRO A 322 -21.34 -7.59 -23.48
N ALA A 323 -20.57 -6.95 -24.36
CA ALA A 323 -21.11 -5.97 -25.28
C ALA A 323 -22.26 -6.60 -26.09
N ALA A 324 -23.41 -5.91 -26.13
CA ALA A 324 -24.52 -6.30 -26.99
C ALA A 324 -24.01 -6.39 -28.44
N LYS A 325 -24.28 -7.52 -29.11
CA LYS A 325 -24.02 -7.65 -30.54
C LYS A 325 -24.85 -6.61 -31.30
N PRO A 326 -24.32 -6.00 -32.39
CA PRO A 326 -25.13 -5.15 -33.25
C PRO A 326 -26.36 -5.91 -33.75
N ALA A 327 -27.50 -5.22 -33.83
CA ALA A 327 -28.73 -5.80 -34.35
C ALA A 327 -28.58 -6.13 -35.84
N GLU A 328 -28.95 -7.35 -36.24
CA GLU A 328 -29.14 -7.71 -37.64
C GLU A 328 -30.42 -7.05 -38.18
N THR A 329 -30.34 -6.50 -39.40
CA THR A 329 -31.49 -5.87 -40.08
C THR A 329 -32.49 -6.91 -40.60
N PRO A 330 -33.80 -6.62 -40.62
CA PRO A 330 -34.87 -7.61 -40.79
C PRO A 330 -35.32 -7.85 -42.24
N GLN A 331 -36.28 -8.78 -42.39
CA GLN A 331 -37.12 -9.14 -43.56
C GLN A 331 -36.61 -10.33 -44.42
N SER A 332 -37.45 -11.27 -44.88
CA SER A 332 -38.91 -11.45 -44.73
C SER A 332 -39.38 -12.89 -45.07
N SER A 333 -40.69 -13.12 -44.93
CA SER A 333 -41.56 -14.19 -45.48
C SER A 333 -42.10 -15.28 -44.52
N GLU A 334 -43.40 -15.15 -44.27
CA GLU A 334 -44.37 -16.11 -43.72
C GLU A 334 -44.76 -17.21 -44.77
N PRO A 335 -45.79 -18.06 -44.56
CA PRO A 335 -46.02 -19.10 -43.54
C PRO A 335 -46.45 -20.42 -44.26
N PRO A 336 -47.45 -21.25 -43.84
CA PRO A 336 -47.85 -21.75 -42.51
C PRO A 336 -47.85 -23.31 -42.38
N LYS A 337 -47.80 -23.76 -41.12
CA LYS A 337 -48.54 -24.91 -40.52
C LYS A 337 -48.39 -26.39 -40.97
N ASP A 338 -48.19 -27.18 -39.90
CA ASP A 338 -48.83 -28.47 -39.56
C ASP A 338 -48.30 -29.82 -40.08
N ALA A 339 -48.43 -30.78 -39.15
CA ALA A 339 -48.46 -32.24 -39.31
C ALA A 339 -47.18 -32.98 -39.79
N ALA A 340 -46.46 -33.49 -38.78
CA ALA A 340 -46.30 -34.94 -38.54
C ALA A 340 -45.47 -35.84 -39.50
N VAL A 341 -44.60 -36.62 -38.84
CA VAL A 341 -44.14 -37.99 -39.21
C VAL A 341 -43.03 -38.14 -40.26
N SER A 342 -42.07 -38.99 -39.87
CA SER A 342 -40.97 -39.61 -40.63
C SER A 342 -39.78 -38.69 -41.01
N GLY A 343 -38.54 -39.17 -40.92
CA GLY A 343 -38.12 -40.45 -40.36
C GLY A 343 -36.69 -40.82 -40.74
N LYS A 344 -35.90 -41.22 -39.73
CA LYS A 344 -34.66 -42.04 -39.74
C LYS A 344 -33.95 -41.82 -38.39
N THR A 345 -34.44 -42.46 -37.34
CA THR A 345 -33.83 -43.70 -36.78
C THR A 345 -32.36 -43.49 -36.39
N SER A 346 -32.06 -42.88 -35.24
CA SER A 346 -32.19 -43.40 -33.85
C SER A 346 -31.07 -44.35 -33.43
N GLY A 347 -30.13 -43.83 -32.64
CA GLY A 347 -29.21 -44.58 -31.80
C GLY A 347 -29.29 -44.05 -30.36
N VAL A 348 -30.37 -44.38 -29.65
CA VAL A 348 -30.53 -44.00 -28.23
C VAL A 348 -29.55 -44.79 -27.38
N ARG A 349 -28.79 -44.10 -26.50
CA ARG A 349 -28.28 -44.66 -25.25
C ARG A 349 -28.43 -43.64 -24.14
N GLN A 350 -29.44 -43.84 -23.30
CA GLN A 350 -29.72 -42.99 -22.15
C GLN A 350 -29.91 -43.86 -20.91
N ALA A 351 -29.15 -43.53 -19.86
CA ALA A 351 -29.10 -44.13 -18.52
C ALA A 351 -28.77 -45.64 -18.44
N PHE A 352 -27.90 -46.01 -17.50
CA PHE A 352 -28.28 -46.88 -16.38
C PHE A 352 -27.19 -46.92 -15.28
N ILE A 353 -27.65 -47.10 -14.05
CA ILE A 353 -26.90 -47.52 -12.84
C ILE A 353 -26.30 -48.93 -13.09
N TYR A 354 -25.22 -49.36 -12.41
CA TYR A 354 -25.15 -50.69 -11.77
C TYR A 354 -23.88 -50.97 -10.93
N LEU A 355 -24.07 -51.88 -9.98
CA LEU A 355 -23.09 -52.50 -9.08
C LEU A 355 -22.73 -53.92 -9.58
N GLY A 356 -21.44 -54.26 -9.69
CA GLY A 356 -20.89 -55.63 -9.46
C GLY A 356 -20.94 -56.76 -10.51
N ILE A 357 -20.01 -57.72 -10.29
CA ILE A 357 -20.04 -59.19 -10.58
C ILE A 357 -19.46 -59.76 -11.92
N HIS A 358 -18.25 -60.32 -11.80
CA HIS A 358 -17.69 -61.62 -12.28
C HIS A 358 -18.04 -62.34 -13.63
N SER A 359 -16.96 -62.70 -14.37
CA SER A 359 -16.68 -63.99 -15.10
C SER A 359 -17.61 -64.42 -16.28
N ASN A 360 -17.26 -65.29 -17.26
CA ASN A 360 -16.21 -66.31 -17.43
C ASN A 360 -16.07 -66.82 -18.91
N LYS A 361 -14.89 -67.36 -19.32
CA LYS A 361 -14.60 -68.30 -20.48
C LYS A 361 -14.93 -67.83 -21.93
N GLY A 362 -14.26 -68.26 -23.02
CA GLY A 362 -13.10 -69.15 -23.33
C GLY A 362 -12.81 -69.08 -24.86
N LEU A 363 -11.88 -69.80 -25.54
CA LEU A 363 -10.95 -70.90 -25.22
C LEU A 363 -9.91 -71.12 -26.39
N LEU A 364 -8.83 -71.91 -26.17
CA LEU A 364 -7.92 -72.62 -27.12
C LEU A 364 -6.68 -71.85 -27.70
N LYS A 365 -5.44 -72.38 -27.79
CA LYS A 365 -4.77 -73.69 -27.50
C LYS A 365 -3.41 -73.44 -26.79
N ILE A 366 -2.99 -74.14 -25.72
CA ILE A 366 -2.34 -75.49 -25.58
C ILE A 366 -0.88 -75.61 -26.11
N ILE A 367 0.08 -75.79 -25.18
CA ILE A 367 1.20 -76.78 -25.06
C ILE A 367 2.02 -76.37 -23.80
N ASN A 368 1.91 -77.03 -22.64
CA ASN A 368 2.78 -78.11 -22.07
C ASN A 368 4.25 -77.69 -21.76
N CYS A 369 4.91 -78.05 -20.64
CA CYS A 369 4.59 -78.98 -19.52
C CYS A 369 5.57 -78.83 -18.30
N LYS A 370 5.33 -79.56 -17.19
CA LYS A 370 6.26 -79.94 -16.05
C LYS A 370 6.61 -78.89 -14.96
N THR A 371 6.76 -79.18 -13.64
CA THR A 371 6.18 -80.21 -12.71
C THR A 371 6.40 -79.80 -11.22
N VAL A 372 5.61 -80.39 -10.30
CA VAL A 372 5.66 -80.34 -8.80
C VAL A 372 6.80 -81.26 -8.22
N PRO A 373 7.02 -81.56 -6.89
CA PRO A 373 6.28 -81.24 -5.63
C PRO A 373 7.14 -80.90 -4.35
N SER A 374 6.41 -80.84 -3.21
CA SER A 374 6.70 -80.58 -1.78
C SER A 374 7.44 -81.65 -0.93
N LEU A 375 7.84 -81.26 0.30
CA LEU A 375 7.91 -82.05 1.57
C LEU A 375 8.00 -81.03 2.76
N GLN A 376 7.22 -81.01 3.85
CA GLN A 376 6.72 -81.95 4.90
C GLN A 376 7.63 -82.20 6.13
N LYS A 377 7.12 -81.77 7.29
CA LYS A 377 7.23 -82.32 8.68
C LYS A 377 8.59 -82.49 9.39
N GLY A 378 8.56 -82.26 10.71
CA GLY A 378 9.45 -82.91 11.69
C GLY A 378 9.95 -81.97 12.79
N GLY A 379 9.75 -82.31 14.06
CA GLY A 379 10.31 -81.57 15.21
C GLY A 379 11.26 -82.45 16.04
N GLY A 380 12.06 -81.82 16.90
CA GLY A 380 13.00 -82.49 17.81
C GLY A 380 13.67 -81.48 18.74
N ARG A 381 14.00 -81.89 19.97
CA ARG A 381 14.63 -81.08 21.03
C ARG A 381 16.10 -81.46 21.21
N GLU A 382 16.82 -80.61 21.98
CA GLU A 382 18.20 -80.78 22.49
C GLU A 382 19.31 -80.71 21.42
N GLY A 383 20.48 -80.11 21.66
CA GLY A 383 20.95 -79.31 22.80
C GLY A 383 22.48 -79.14 22.72
N GLY A 384 23.00 -77.91 22.68
CA GLY A 384 24.45 -77.66 22.52
C GLY A 384 24.80 -76.18 22.46
N ARG A 385 25.99 -75.81 22.96
CA ARG A 385 26.47 -74.42 23.11
C ARG A 385 27.43 -74.02 21.98
N GLY A 386 27.52 -72.72 21.72
CA GLY A 386 28.72 -72.08 21.17
C GLY A 386 28.45 -71.09 20.05
N GLU A 387 28.77 -69.81 20.32
CA GLU A 387 29.01 -68.73 19.34
C GLU A 387 27.83 -68.35 18.41
N GLY A 388 27.60 -67.09 18.05
CA GLY A 388 28.34 -65.88 18.42
C GLY A 388 27.93 -64.61 17.67
N GLU A 389 26.89 -64.62 16.80
CA GLU A 389 26.58 -63.45 15.96
C GLU A 389 25.10 -63.30 15.51
N SER A 390 24.61 -62.06 15.55
CA SER A 390 23.51 -61.48 14.74
C SER A 390 22.08 -62.09 14.76
N LEU A 391 21.15 -61.41 15.46
CA LEU A 391 19.87 -60.82 14.97
C LEU A 391 18.84 -60.67 16.11
N SER A 392 18.55 -59.43 16.51
CA SER A 392 17.39 -59.11 17.37
C SER A 392 16.13 -58.86 16.54
N LYS A 393 15.03 -59.54 16.90
CA LYS A 393 13.68 -59.38 16.31
C LYS A 393 13.08 -57.97 16.56
N PRO A 394 12.04 -57.57 15.80
CA PRO A 394 11.60 -56.18 15.73
C PRO A 394 10.79 -55.72 16.95
N SER A 395 11.21 -54.60 17.55
CA SER A 395 10.38 -53.77 18.43
C SER A 395 9.56 -52.77 17.58
N GLY A 396 8.32 -52.49 17.98
CA GLY A 396 7.36 -51.70 17.20
C GLY A 396 7.72 -50.22 16.97
N PRO A 397 6.92 -49.51 16.16
CA PRO A 397 7.22 -48.14 15.74
C PRO A 397 7.11 -47.15 16.91
N SER A 398 8.27 -46.76 17.45
CA SER A 398 8.41 -45.66 18.40
C SER A 398 8.05 -44.32 17.74
N LEU A 399 7.03 -43.65 18.27
CA LEU A 399 6.53 -42.36 17.78
C LEU A 399 7.36 -41.18 18.35
N TYR A 400 8.67 -41.15 18.08
CA TYR A 400 9.55 -40.00 18.39
C TYR A 400 10.47 -39.66 17.21
N PRO A 401 10.53 -38.38 16.74
CA PRO A 401 11.43 -37.98 15.65
C PRO A 401 12.90 -37.96 16.10
N SER A 402 13.79 -38.58 15.32
CA SER A 402 15.23 -38.71 15.63
C SER A 402 16.06 -37.43 15.46
N TRP A 403 15.44 -36.29 15.10
CA TRP A 403 16.13 -35.06 14.74
C TRP A 403 16.40 -34.09 15.91
N LYS A 404 16.08 -34.47 17.16
CA LYS A 404 16.30 -33.61 18.34
C LYS A 404 17.77 -33.56 18.82
N ARG A 405 18.73 -34.12 18.06
CA ARG A 405 20.17 -33.85 18.27
C ARG A 405 20.52 -32.50 17.64
N VAL A 406 20.72 -31.51 18.50
CA VAL A 406 21.30 -30.21 18.13
C VAL A 406 22.68 -30.46 17.53
N SER A 407 22.90 -30.05 16.27
CA SER A 407 24.22 -30.10 15.65
C SER A 407 25.02 -28.90 16.11
N SER A 408 26.13 -29.16 16.81
CA SER A 408 27.16 -28.16 17.07
C SER A 408 27.97 -27.89 15.79
N ASP A 409 28.49 -26.68 15.61
CA ASP A 409 29.35 -26.29 14.47
C ASP A 409 30.80 -26.81 14.64
N SER A 410 30.97 -28.12 14.83
CA SER A 410 32.30 -28.76 14.86
C SER A 410 32.62 -29.40 13.50
N GLU A 411 33.40 -28.72 12.66
CA GLU A 411 33.73 -29.16 11.28
C GLU A 411 34.69 -30.37 11.17
N PHE A 412 35.06 -31.01 12.29
CA PHE A 412 36.06 -32.09 12.31
C PHE A 412 35.58 -33.35 13.04
N SER A 413 34.91 -34.25 12.31
CA SER A 413 34.98 -35.72 12.41
C SER A 413 34.20 -36.37 11.25
N ASP A 414 34.65 -37.54 10.80
CA ASP A 414 34.12 -38.40 9.72
C ASP A 414 34.23 -37.90 8.24
N PRO A 415 34.99 -38.59 7.36
CA PRO A 415 35.16 -38.17 5.96
C PRO A 415 33.88 -38.31 5.12
N GLU A 416 33.05 -39.33 5.38
CA GLU A 416 31.77 -39.55 4.68
C GLU A 416 30.70 -38.53 5.07
N GLY A 417 30.76 -37.99 6.30
CA GLY A 417 29.86 -36.94 6.77
C GLY A 417 30.00 -35.63 5.98
N SER A 418 31.19 -35.35 5.44
CA SER A 418 31.50 -34.09 4.76
C SER A 418 30.78 -33.91 3.42
N ALA A 419 30.56 -34.98 2.65
CA ALA A 419 29.90 -34.89 1.34
C ALA A 419 28.39 -34.66 1.51
N GLN A 420 27.74 -35.42 2.39
CA GLN A 420 26.31 -35.31 2.63
C GLN A 420 25.94 -34.00 3.35
N SER A 421 26.79 -33.47 4.23
CA SER A 421 26.59 -32.15 4.85
C SER A 421 26.73 -31.01 3.81
N LYS A 422 27.76 -31.06 2.95
CA LYS A 422 27.89 -30.14 1.80
C LYS A 422 26.65 -30.21 0.91
N LEU A 423 26.19 -31.39 0.52
CA LEU A 423 25.01 -31.52 -0.34
C LEU A 423 23.73 -30.93 0.30
N ARG A 424 23.53 -31.10 1.61
CA ARG A 424 22.44 -30.44 2.35
C ARG A 424 22.56 -28.90 2.32
N LEU A 425 23.77 -28.37 2.49
CA LEU A 425 24.03 -26.92 2.40
C LEU A 425 23.75 -26.38 0.99
N TYR A 426 24.18 -27.07 -0.06
CA TYR A 426 23.94 -26.66 -1.45
C TYR A 426 22.45 -26.73 -1.82
N ASN A 427 21.73 -27.75 -1.36
CA ASN A 427 20.27 -27.82 -1.51
C ASN A 427 19.56 -26.67 -0.75
N ALA A 428 20.01 -26.32 0.46
CA ALA A 428 19.47 -25.16 1.18
C ALA A 428 19.80 -23.82 0.49
N ARG A 429 20.96 -23.69 -0.16
CA ARG A 429 21.32 -22.53 -1.01
C ARG A 429 20.41 -22.45 -2.26
N ILE A 430 20.06 -23.57 -2.90
CA ILE A 430 19.08 -23.62 -4.00
C ILE A 430 17.69 -23.14 -3.53
N ARG A 431 17.18 -23.65 -2.41
CA ARG A 431 15.86 -23.24 -1.89
C ARG A 431 15.83 -21.75 -1.56
N GLN A 432 16.90 -21.20 -0.96
CA GLN A 432 17.05 -19.74 -0.77
C GLN A 432 17.03 -18.97 -2.10
N GLY A 433 17.80 -19.39 -3.11
CA GLY A 433 17.81 -18.76 -4.43
C GLY A 433 16.44 -18.77 -5.11
N ALA A 434 15.72 -19.90 -5.04
CA ALA A 434 14.37 -20.02 -5.57
C ALA A 434 13.37 -19.06 -4.88
N LEU A 435 13.46 -18.93 -3.54
CA LEU A 435 12.62 -18.01 -2.78
C LEU A 435 12.98 -16.53 -3.03
N HIS A 436 14.26 -16.19 -3.23
CA HIS A 436 14.66 -14.84 -3.62
C HIS A 436 14.20 -14.46 -5.04
N CYS A 437 14.28 -15.38 -6.00
CA CYS A 437 13.67 -15.19 -7.32
C CYS A 437 12.16 -14.99 -7.21
N LEU A 438 11.47 -15.81 -6.41
CA LEU A 438 10.02 -15.66 -6.21
C LEU A 438 9.67 -14.32 -5.54
N LEU A 439 10.47 -13.87 -4.57
CA LEU A 439 10.31 -12.54 -3.96
C LEU A 439 10.46 -11.41 -4.99
N ALA A 440 11.41 -11.53 -5.92
CA ALA A 440 11.58 -10.57 -7.02
C ALA A 440 10.37 -10.57 -7.97
N VAL A 441 9.84 -11.75 -8.33
CA VAL A 441 8.59 -11.87 -9.11
C VAL A 441 7.41 -11.21 -8.37
N VAL A 442 7.20 -11.55 -7.09
CA VAL A 442 6.09 -11.02 -6.27
C VAL A 442 6.14 -9.50 -6.13
N LYS A 443 7.34 -8.91 -5.99
CA LYS A 443 7.52 -7.45 -5.91
C LYS A 443 7.42 -6.75 -7.28
N GLY A 444 7.73 -7.43 -8.38
CA GLY A 444 7.71 -6.87 -9.73
C GLY A 444 6.34 -6.96 -10.44
N LEU A 445 5.46 -7.85 -10.00
CA LEU A 445 4.14 -8.06 -10.61
C LEU A 445 3.06 -7.09 -10.14
N GLU A 446 2.09 -6.83 -11.01
CA GLU A 446 0.82 -6.24 -10.62
C GLU A 446 0.03 -7.19 -9.70
N LYS A 447 -0.51 -6.64 -8.61
CA LYS A 447 -1.20 -7.44 -7.57
C LYS A 447 -2.35 -8.28 -8.13
N ARG A 448 -3.12 -7.77 -9.10
CA ARG A 448 -4.20 -8.52 -9.79
C ARG A 448 -3.70 -9.82 -10.43
N THR A 449 -2.56 -9.77 -11.12
CA THR A 449 -1.94 -10.93 -11.77
C THR A 449 -1.37 -11.90 -10.74
N LEU A 450 -0.74 -11.38 -9.69
CA LEU A 450 -0.21 -12.19 -8.57
C LEU A 450 -1.30 -13.03 -7.91
N TYR A 451 -2.48 -12.46 -7.64
CA TYR A 451 -3.56 -13.17 -6.95
C TYR A 451 -4.18 -14.31 -7.77
N GLY A 452 -4.02 -14.31 -9.10
CA GLY A 452 -4.36 -15.47 -9.93
C GLY A 452 -3.55 -16.73 -9.56
N TYR A 453 -2.36 -16.57 -9.00
CA TYR A 453 -1.50 -17.69 -8.58
C TYR A 453 -1.57 -18.00 -7.07
N TRP A 454 -2.50 -17.38 -6.32
CA TRP A 454 -2.58 -17.48 -4.86
C TRP A 454 -2.61 -18.94 -4.36
N SER A 455 -3.54 -19.74 -4.88
CA SER A 455 -3.74 -21.16 -4.56
C SER A 455 -2.55 -22.06 -4.88
N SER A 456 -1.62 -21.59 -5.73
CA SER A 456 -0.38 -22.32 -6.02
C SER A 456 0.67 -22.20 -4.91
N PHE A 457 0.60 -21.17 -4.05
CA PHE A 457 1.62 -20.90 -3.03
C PHE A 457 1.07 -20.87 -1.60
N ILE A 458 -0.24 -20.69 -1.43
CA ILE A 458 -0.97 -20.61 -0.15
C ILE A 458 -2.11 -21.66 -0.20
N PRO A 459 -2.36 -22.43 0.88
CA PRO A 459 -3.38 -23.47 0.88
C PRO A 459 -4.80 -22.91 1.05
N ASP A 460 -5.76 -23.45 0.31
CA ASP A 460 -7.16 -22.98 0.34
C ASP A 460 -8.08 -23.76 1.30
N SER A 461 -7.74 -25.01 1.67
CA SER A 461 -8.50 -25.81 2.64
C SER A 461 -7.77 -27.13 3.00
N PRO A 462 -7.91 -27.67 4.24
CA PRO A 462 -7.47 -29.03 4.60
C PRO A 462 -8.45 -30.10 4.09
N ILE A 463 -8.53 -30.28 2.77
CA ILE A 463 -9.33 -31.35 2.14
C ILE A 463 -8.52 -32.65 2.10
N GLY A 464 -9.18 -33.80 2.31
CA GLY A 464 -8.56 -35.12 2.41
C GLY A 464 -7.76 -35.52 1.18
N GLY A 465 -6.44 -35.36 1.26
CA GLY A 465 -5.44 -35.71 0.25
C GLY A 465 -4.03 -35.45 0.80
N PRO A 466 -2.97 -35.68 0.00
CA PRO A 466 -1.61 -35.28 0.39
C PRO A 466 -1.57 -33.76 0.61
N PRO A 467 -0.95 -33.25 1.68
CA PRO A 467 -0.98 -31.82 1.99
C PRO A 467 -0.30 -31.00 0.88
N PRO A 468 -0.93 -29.94 0.37
CA PRO A 468 -0.41 -29.18 -0.77
C PRO A 468 0.91 -28.49 -0.43
N LEU A 469 1.93 -28.74 -1.25
CA LEU A 469 3.25 -28.13 -1.12
C LEU A 469 3.17 -26.63 -1.44
N THR A 470 3.36 -25.84 -0.39
CA THR A 470 3.06 -24.40 -0.27
C THR A 470 4.14 -23.70 0.54
N LEU A 471 4.18 -22.36 0.54
CA LEU A 471 5.14 -21.59 1.36
C LEU A 471 5.06 -21.97 2.85
N ILE A 472 3.85 -22.23 3.36
CA ILE A 472 3.60 -22.72 4.72
C ILE A 472 4.36 -24.02 5.02
N THR A 473 4.50 -24.91 4.04
CA THR A 473 5.24 -26.18 4.23
C THR A 473 6.71 -25.91 4.50
N ILE A 474 7.31 -24.94 3.80
CA ILE A 474 8.71 -24.53 4.02
C ILE A 474 8.85 -23.85 5.38
N ILE A 475 7.94 -22.91 5.70
CA ILE A 475 7.93 -22.14 6.96
C ILE A 475 7.84 -23.08 8.18
N LEU A 476 7.08 -24.18 8.10
CA LEU A 476 6.90 -25.11 9.21
C LEU A 476 7.89 -26.28 9.26
N LYS A 477 8.54 -26.64 8.14
CA LYS A 477 9.29 -27.91 8.05
C LYS A 477 10.71 -27.82 7.50
N ASP A 478 11.15 -26.69 6.94
CA ASP A 478 12.53 -26.58 6.45
C ASP A 478 13.52 -26.56 7.62
N PRO A 479 14.58 -27.40 7.63
CA PRO A 479 15.57 -27.39 8.71
C PRO A 479 16.34 -26.06 8.81
N SER A 480 16.52 -25.33 7.70
CA SER A 480 17.32 -24.11 7.67
C SER A 480 16.51 -22.86 8.07
N PRO A 481 16.86 -22.17 9.17
CA PRO A 481 16.18 -20.94 9.58
C PRO A 481 16.26 -19.83 8.51
N LYS A 482 17.31 -19.83 7.68
CA LYS A 482 17.47 -18.90 6.56
C LYS A 482 16.45 -19.18 5.44
N VAL A 483 16.21 -20.45 5.09
CA VAL A 483 15.20 -20.82 4.09
C VAL A 483 13.79 -20.47 4.59
N ARG A 484 13.49 -20.76 5.88
CA ARG A 484 12.22 -20.35 6.53
C ARG A 484 12.03 -18.82 6.47
N ALA A 485 13.07 -18.05 6.77
CA ALA A 485 13.03 -16.59 6.69
C ALA A 485 12.77 -16.06 5.27
N CYS A 486 13.38 -16.66 4.23
CA CYS A 486 13.11 -16.31 2.84
C CYS A 486 11.64 -16.59 2.46
N ALA A 487 11.06 -17.71 2.91
CA ALA A 487 9.65 -18.04 2.64
C ALA A 487 8.68 -17.07 3.34
N LEU A 488 8.99 -16.64 4.56
CA LEU A 488 8.25 -15.61 5.29
C LEU A 488 8.31 -14.24 4.59
N GLN A 489 9.44 -13.87 3.99
CA GLN A 489 9.57 -12.64 3.21
C GLN A 489 8.72 -12.67 1.94
N VAL A 490 8.69 -13.81 1.22
CA VAL A 490 7.79 -14.01 0.07
C VAL A 490 6.34 -13.86 0.49
N LEU A 491 5.92 -14.56 1.54
CA LEU A 491 4.54 -14.53 2.04
C LEU A 491 4.13 -13.12 2.51
N SER A 492 5.04 -12.41 3.21
CA SER A 492 4.81 -11.02 3.61
C SER A 492 4.63 -10.09 2.40
N ALA A 493 5.42 -10.25 1.33
CA ALA A 493 5.28 -9.46 0.11
C ALA A 493 4.01 -9.79 -0.71
N MET A 494 3.46 -11.01 -0.56
CA MET A 494 2.15 -11.38 -1.11
C MET A 494 1.00 -10.78 -0.30
N LEU A 495 1.14 -10.69 1.03
CA LEU A 495 0.14 -10.12 1.94
C LEU A 495 0.14 -8.58 1.97
N ASP A 496 1.30 -7.94 1.77
CA ASP A 496 1.42 -6.49 1.71
C ASP A 496 0.56 -5.90 0.57
N GLY A 497 -0.25 -4.90 0.89
CA GLY A 497 -1.24 -4.31 -0.04
C GLY A 497 -2.36 -5.26 -0.50
N SER A 498 -2.62 -6.37 0.19
CA SER A 498 -3.66 -7.34 -0.20
C SER A 498 -5.08 -7.04 0.28
N ARG A 499 -5.28 -6.01 1.11
CA ARG A 499 -6.58 -5.65 1.71
C ARG A 499 -7.75 -5.61 0.73
N GLN A 500 -7.58 -5.05 -0.47
CA GLN A 500 -8.66 -4.99 -1.48
C GLN A 500 -9.06 -6.37 -2.04
N PHE A 501 -8.10 -7.29 -2.14
CA PHE A 501 -8.35 -8.66 -2.58
C PHE A 501 -8.93 -9.51 -1.44
N LEU A 502 -8.33 -9.43 -0.24
CA LEU A 502 -8.81 -10.15 0.93
C LEU A 502 -10.16 -9.65 1.45
N ALA A 503 -10.57 -8.42 1.15
CA ALA A 503 -11.86 -7.86 1.59
C ALA A 503 -13.09 -8.67 1.18
N VAL A 504 -12.99 -9.50 0.14
CA VAL A 504 -14.06 -10.40 -0.34
C VAL A 504 -14.20 -11.67 0.51
N ALA A 505 -13.22 -11.98 1.37
CA ALA A 505 -13.25 -13.16 2.24
C ALA A 505 -14.42 -13.10 3.24
N GLU A 506 -15.20 -14.17 3.32
CA GLU A 506 -16.38 -14.25 4.19
C GLU A 506 -16.68 -15.68 4.63
N ASP A 507 -17.04 -15.86 5.91
CA ASP A 507 -17.46 -17.14 6.47
C ASP A 507 -18.48 -16.97 7.63
N THR A 508 -19.34 -15.97 7.48
CA THR A 508 -20.48 -15.67 8.36
C THR A 508 -21.81 -16.22 7.83
N ALA A 509 -21.84 -16.69 6.58
CA ALA A 509 -23.05 -17.23 5.94
C ALA A 509 -23.37 -18.67 6.39
N SER A 510 -24.66 -18.96 6.60
CA SER A 510 -25.16 -20.29 6.97
C SER A 510 -24.84 -21.37 5.91
N PRO A 511 -24.53 -22.62 6.29
CA PRO A 511 -24.06 -23.65 5.37
C PRO A 511 -25.20 -24.25 4.52
N ARG A 512 -25.57 -23.59 3.40
CA ARG A 512 -26.56 -24.08 2.43
C ARG A 512 -26.27 -23.69 0.97
N LYS A 513 -25.15 -24.14 0.39
CA LYS A 513 -24.95 -24.22 -1.07
C LYS A 513 -24.16 -25.49 -1.44
N SER A 514 -24.50 -26.11 -2.57
CA SER A 514 -23.82 -27.29 -3.15
C SER A 514 -22.48 -26.95 -3.85
N TYR A 515 -22.05 -25.70 -3.77
CA TYR A 515 -20.83 -25.16 -4.36
C TYR A 515 -20.12 -24.27 -3.34
N THR A 516 -18.80 -24.38 -3.25
CA THR A 516 -17.96 -23.60 -2.33
C THR A 516 -17.57 -22.26 -2.98
N PRO A 517 -18.05 -21.11 -2.48
CA PRO A 517 -17.76 -19.82 -3.10
C PRO A 517 -16.30 -19.38 -2.85
N PHE A 518 -15.77 -18.60 -3.78
CA PHE A 518 -14.40 -18.05 -3.69
C PHE A 518 -14.13 -17.26 -2.40
N SER A 519 -15.13 -16.50 -1.90
CA SER A 519 -15.07 -15.78 -0.63
C SER A 519 -14.80 -16.70 0.57
N PHE A 520 -15.39 -17.90 0.57
CA PHE A 520 -15.21 -18.89 1.64
C PHE A 520 -13.85 -19.61 1.53
N LEU A 521 -13.38 -19.90 0.32
CA LEU A 521 -12.02 -20.42 0.09
C LEU A 521 -10.97 -19.43 0.60
N LEU A 522 -11.13 -18.14 0.30
CA LEU A 522 -10.21 -17.10 0.75
C LEU A 522 -10.26 -16.93 2.29
N ALA A 523 -11.43 -17.04 2.91
CA ALA A 523 -11.57 -17.07 4.36
C ALA A 523 -10.88 -18.30 5.00
N ASN A 524 -10.92 -19.47 4.36
CA ASN A 524 -10.18 -20.65 4.81
C ASN A 524 -8.66 -20.49 4.66
N ALA A 525 -8.20 -19.91 3.56
CA ALA A 525 -6.78 -19.59 3.36
C ALA A 525 -6.27 -18.64 4.46
N ILE A 526 -7.04 -17.60 4.83
CA ILE A 526 -6.72 -16.71 5.95
C ILE A 526 -6.64 -17.47 7.29
N ARG A 527 -7.58 -18.38 7.56
CA ARG A 527 -7.56 -19.22 8.77
C ARG A 527 -6.35 -20.14 8.84
N GLU A 528 -6.01 -20.82 7.74
CA GLU A 528 -4.84 -21.69 7.67
C GLU A 528 -3.52 -20.91 7.76
N LEU A 529 -3.46 -19.70 7.19
CA LEU A 529 -2.35 -18.77 7.38
C LEU A 529 -2.18 -18.39 8.86
N HIS A 530 -3.26 -18.02 9.55
CA HIS A 530 -3.25 -17.76 11.00
C HIS A 530 -2.73 -18.97 11.77
N ARG A 531 -3.33 -20.15 11.56
CA ARG A 531 -2.95 -21.39 12.24
C ARG A 531 -1.48 -21.74 12.02
N ALA A 532 -1.00 -21.65 10.79
CA ALA A 532 0.37 -21.98 10.41
C ALA A 532 1.40 -20.98 10.96
N LEU A 533 1.16 -19.68 10.82
CA LEU A 533 2.09 -18.66 11.31
C LEU A 533 2.13 -18.64 12.85
N THR A 534 1.01 -18.93 13.51
CA THR A 534 0.95 -19.12 14.97
C THR A 534 1.76 -20.35 15.43
N LEU A 535 1.70 -21.46 14.69
CA LEU A 535 2.57 -22.62 14.95
C LEU A 535 4.05 -22.31 14.70
N ALA A 536 4.37 -21.55 13.65
CA ALA A 536 5.72 -21.11 13.36
C ALA A 536 6.27 -20.18 14.46
N LEU A 537 5.43 -19.31 15.03
CA LEU A 537 5.80 -18.41 16.13
C LEU A 537 6.26 -19.18 17.37
N LEU A 538 5.57 -20.26 17.71
CA LEU A 538 5.89 -21.10 18.87
C LEU A 538 7.07 -22.07 18.64
N ALA A 539 7.34 -22.45 17.39
CA ALA A 539 8.37 -23.43 17.05
C ALA A 539 9.72 -22.81 16.64
N GLU A 540 9.76 -21.52 16.32
CA GLU A 540 10.96 -20.87 15.82
C GLU A 540 11.96 -20.55 16.95
N THR A 541 13.24 -20.82 16.69
CA THR A 541 14.36 -20.64 17.63
C THR A 541 15.35 -19.57 17.17
N SER A 542 15.37 -19.24 15.88
CA SER A 542 16.18 -18.15 15.32
C SER A 542 15.50 -16.80 15.54
N HIS A 543 16.10 -15.90 16.32
CA HIS A 543 15.57 -14.54 16.57
C HIS A 543 15.31 -13.75 15.26
N GLN A 544 16.18 -13.92 14.26
CA GLN A 544 16.03 -13.31 12.94
C GLN A 544 14.82 -13.86 12.18
N THR A 545 14.56 -15.16 12.28
CA THR A 545 13.41 -15.80 11.60
C THR A 545 12.12 -15.54 12.35
N LEU A 546 12.15 -15.55 13.69
CA LEU A 546 11.06 -15.17 14.59
C LEU A 546 10.55 -13.75 14.28
N THR A 547 11.48 -12.81 14.10
CA THR A 547 11.19 -11.44 13.62
C THR A 547 10.39 -11.45 12.31
N GLN A 548 10.72 -12.33 11.36
CA GLN A 548 9.99 -12.46 10.09
C GLN A 548 8.61 -13.13 10.27
N VAL A 549 8.45 -14.08 11.19
CA VAL A 549 7.14 -14.69 11.51
C VAL A 549 6.18 -13.62 12.03
N ILE A 550 6.64 -12.82 12.99
CA ILE A 550 5.84 -11.75 13.62
C ILE A 550 5.49 -10.66 12.60
N LYS A 551 6.43 -10.26 11.74
CA LYS A 551 6.15 -9.34 10.63
C LYS A 551 5.14 -9.93 9.63
N CYS A 552 5.23 -11.22 9.31
CA CYS A 552 4.28 -11.86 8.41
C CYS A 552 2.85 -11.89 8.99
N LEU A 553 2.73 -12.15 10.29
CA LEU A 553 1.47 -12.03 11.05
C LEU A 553 0.93 -10.59 11.01
N ALA A 554 1.79 -9.57 11.13
CA ALA A 554 1.34 -8.17 11.10
C ALA A 554 0.74 -7.79 9.73
N HIS A 555 1.35 -8.23 8.63
CA HIS A 555 0.78 -8.05 7.29
C HIS A 555 -0.54 -8.81 7.12
N LEU A 556 -0.69 -10.01 7.68
CA LEU A 556 -1.97 -10.73 7.66
C LEU A 556 -3.07 -9.98 8.42
N VAL A 557 -2.76 -9.48 9.62
CA VAL A 557 -3.69 -8.72 10.47
C VAL A 557 -4.09 -7.38 9.84
N ALA A 558 -3.18 -6.66 9.21
CA ALA A 558 -3.47 -5.38 8.55
C ALA A 558 -4.37 -5.51 7.31
N ASN A 559 -4.46 -6.70 6.69
CA ASN A 559 -5.14 -6.88 5.40
C ASN A 559 -6.41 -7.77 5.46
N ALA A 560 -6.61 -8.61 6.48
CA ALA A 560 -7.76 -9.53 6.55
C ALA A 560 -9.06 -8.86 7.11
N PRO A 561 -10.25 -9.15 6.55
CA PRO A 561 -11.52 -8.53 6.97
C PRO A 561 -12.17 -9.26 8.16
N TYR A 562 -11.59 -9.16 9.36
CA TYR A 562 -12.12 -9.80 10.59
C TYR A 562 -13.62 -9.58 10.86
N HIS A 563 -14.20 -8.45 10.48
CA HIS A 563 -15.66 -8.23 10.60
C HIS A 563 -16.54 -9.19 9.76
N ARG A 564 -15.98 -9.86 8.74
CA ARG A 564 -16.64 -10.87 7.88
C ARG A 564 -16.17 -12.30 8.14
N LEU A 565 -15.23 -12.47 9.08
CA LEU A 565 -14.68 -13.77 9.46
C LEU A 565 -15.28 -14.20 10.80
N ARG A 566 -15.19 -15.50 11.10
CA ARG A 566 -15.60 -16.01 12.41
C ARG A 566 -14.63 -15.47 13.49
N PRO A 567 -15.13 -14.94 14.62
CA PRO A 567 -14.29 -14.45 15.72
C PRO A 567 -13.38 -15.54 16.31
N GLY A 568 -12.33 -15.11 17.02
CA GLY A 568 -11.43 -16.00 17.75
C GLY A 568 -10.12 -16.32 17.01
N LEU A 569 -9.81 -15.61 15.92
CA LEU A 569 -8.50 -15.68 15.25
C LEU A 569 -7.45 -14.79 15.94
N LEU A 570 -7.88 -13.68 16.56
CA LEU A 570 -6.98 -12.69 17.14
C LEU A 570 -6.68 -12.99 18.61
N SER A 571 -7.65 -13.51 19.36
CA SER A 571 -7.53 -13.85 20.78
C SER A 571 -6.42 -14.86 21.12
N PRO A 572 -6.19 -15.94 20.33
CA PRO A 572 -5.07 -16.86 20.58
C PRO A 572 -3.71 -16.19 20.30
N LEU A 573 -3.63 -15.44 19.19
CA LEU A 573 -2.44 -14.72 18.77
C LEU A 573 -2.01 -13.69 19.82
N TRP A 574 -2.96 -12.86 20.28
CA TRP A 574 -2.78 -11.86 21.34
C TRP A 574 -2.11 -12.43 22.60
N LYS A 575 -2.58 -13.60 23.05
CA LYS A 575 -2.06 -14.28 24.25
C LYS A 575 -0.66 -14.86 24.03
N GLN A 576 -0.41 -15.44 22.86
CA GLN A 576 0.89 -16.04 22.52
C GLN A 576 2.01 -15.03 22.26
N MET A 577 1.67 -13.80 21.88
CA MET A 577 2.65 -12.72 21.68
C MET A 577 3.23 -12.15 22.98
N ARG A 578 2.48 -12.21 24.09
CA ARG A 578 2.82 -11.49 25.34
C ARG A 578 4.25 -11.77 25.87
N PRO A 579 4.78 -13.02 25.84
CA PRO A 579 6.17 -13.29 26.28
C PRO A 579 7.24 -12.57 25.45
N TYR A 580 6.97 -12.28 24.17
CA TYR A 580 7.96 -11.72 23.25
C TYR A 580 8.13 -10.19 23.40
N VAL A 581 7.27 -9.51 24.16
CA VAL A 581 7.39 -8.07 24.48
C VAL A 581 8.70 -7.73 25.21
N ARG A 582 9.12 -8.62 26.12
CA ARG A 582 10.36 -8.51 26.91
C ARG A 582 11.47 -9.44 26.39
N HIS A 583 11.43 -9.79 25.10
CA HIS A 583 12.42 -10.65 24.45
C HIS A 583 13.82 -9.99 24.42
N ARG A 584 14.91 -10.79 24.44
CA ARG A 584 16.29 -10.26 24.49
C ARG A 584 16.70 -9.46 23.24
N ASP A 585 16.28 -9.89 22.05
CA ASP A 585 16.52 -9.20 20.78
C ASP A 585 15.51 -8.05 20.57
N VAL A 586 16.03 -6.84 20.37
CA VAL A 586 15.27 -5.59 20.14
C VAL A 586 14.34 -5.68 18.91
N ASN A 587 14.76 -6.32 17.83
CA ASN A 587 13.97 -6.41 16.59
C ASN A 587 12.71 -7.27 16.78
N VAL A 588 12.80 -8.29 17.64
CA VAL A 588 11.65 -9.11 18.02
C VAL A 588 10.66 -8.25 18.79
N ARG A 589 11.11 -7.51 19.82
CA ARG A 589 10.27 -6.62 20.63
C ARG A 589 9.54 -5.58 19.78
N VAL A 590 10.26 -4.88 18.90
CA VAL A 590 9.69 -3.92 17.94
C VAL A 590 8.62 -4.61 17.09
N SER A 591 8.93 -5.77 16.50
CA SER A 591 7.97 -6.48 15.63
C SER A 591 6.70 -6.92 16.39
N VAL A 592 6.82 -7.27 17.68
CA VAL A 592 5.67 -7.61 18.54
C VAL A 592 4.79 -6.39 18.77
N LEU A 593 5.38 -5.23 19.05
CA LEU A 593 4.65 -3.96 19.18
C LEU A 593 3.99 -3.56 17.85
N THR A 594 4.67 -3.73 16.70
CA THR A 594 4.06 -3.53 15.37
C THR A 594 2.86 -4.44 15.14
N LEU A 595 2.92 -5.70 15.59
CA LEU A 595 1.79 -6.63 15.50
C LEU A 595 0.64 -6.24 16.45
N TYR A 596 0.93 -5.76 17.67
CA TYR A 596 -0.10 -5.14 18.53
C TYR A 596 -0.71 -3.90 17.86
N GLY A 597 0.10 -3.05 17.21
CA GLY A 597 -0.36 -1.92 16.40
C GLY A 597 -1.30 -2.32 15.26
N ALA A 598 -0.96 -3.38 14.52
CA ALA A 598 -1.83 -3.95 13.50
C ALA A 598 -3.15 -4.49 14.09
N LEU A 599 -3.11 -5.13 15.26
CA LEU A 599 -4.28 -5.64 15.97
C LEU A 599 -5.22 -4.52 16.43
N VAL A 600 -4.69 -3.40 16.92
CA VAL A 600 -5.52 -2.26 17.37
C VAL A 600 -5.95 -1.32 16.24
N THR A 601 -5.34 -1.38 15.05
CA THR A 601 -5.77 -0.58 13.89
C THR A 601 -6.70 -1.32 12.94
N THR A 602 -6.69 -2.66 12.92
CA THR A 602 -7.51 -3.43 11.98
C THR A 602 -9.00 -3.32 12.32
N GLN A 603 -9.77 -2.62 11.48
CA GLN A 603 -11.21 -2.42 11.63
C GLN A 603 -11.63 -1.88 13.01
N ALA A 604 -10.83 -0.95 13.57
CA ALA A 604 -11.13 -0.36 14.87
C ALA A 604 -12.42 0.50 14.82
N PRO A 605 -13.29 0.42 15.84
CA PRO A 605 -13.23 -0.49 16.99
C PRO A 605 -13.73 -1.91 16.63
N LEU A 606 -12.90 -2.92 16.88
CA LEU A 606 -13.27 -4.33 16.68
C LEU A 606 -13.67 -4.97 18.03
N PRO A 607 -14.86 -5.57 18.19
CA PRO A 607 -15.33 -6.08 19.49
C PRO A 607 -14.40 -7.11 20.14
N GLU A 608 -13.76 -7.99 19.36
CA GLU A 608 -12.79 -8.97 19.88
C GLU A 608 -11.59 -8.29 20.55
N ILE A 609 -11.08 -7.20 19.95
CA ILE A 609 -9.95 -6.43 20.49
C ILE A 609 -10.37 -5.60 21.70
N GLN A 610 -11.58 -5.00 21.68
CA GLN A 610 -12.12 -4.25 22.82
C GLN A 610 -12.21 -5.13 24.09
N LEU A 611 -12.60 -6.41 23.93
CA LEU A 611 -12.61 -7.39 25.02
C LEU A 611 -11.21 -7.81 25.48
N LEU A 612 -10.22 -7.88 24.58
CA LEU A 612 -8.82 -8.20 24.91
C LEU A 612 -8.08 -7.05 25.62
N LEU A 613 -8.46 -5.80 25.32
CA LEU A 613 -7.93 -4.60 25.99
C LEU A 613 -8.45 -4.46 27.44
N ARG A 614 -9.67 -4.94 27.71
CA ARG A 614 -10.31 -4.93 29.04
C ARG A 614 -9.92 -6.11 29.96
N GLN A 615 -9.15 -7.08 29.47
CA GLN A 615 -8.72 -8.21 30.32
C GLN A 615 -7.70 -7.72 31.36
N PRO A 616 -7.94 -7.94 32.68
CA PRO A 616 -6.98 -7.57 33.71
C PRO A 616 -5.68 -8.37 33.55
N GLU A 617 -4.59 -7.86 34.12
CA GLU A 617 -3.32 -8.58 34.15
C GLU A 617 -3.47 -9.90 34.92
N GLY A 618 -3.66 -11.00 34.20
CA GLY A 618 -3.69 -12.33 34.81
C GLY A 618 -2.35 -12.65 35.47
N ASN A 619 -2.36 -12.77 36.80
CA ASN A 619 -1.24 -13.25 37.63
C ASN A 619 -0.68 -14.57 37.08
N ASN A 620 0.41 -14.48 36.33
CA ASN A 620 1.31 -15.59 36.00
C ASN A 620 2.78 -15.12 36.04
N SER A 621 3.07 -14.17 36.94
CA SER A 621 4.41 -13.74 37.33
C SER A 621 5.06 -14.78 38.26
N SER A 622 5.26 -16.00 37.76
CA SER A 622 6.17 -16.96 38.40
C SER A 622 7.57 -16.79 37.81
N THR A 623 8.44 -16.14 38.56
CA THR A 623 9.90 -16.15 38.34
C THR A 623 10.43 -17.58 38.23
N GLY A 624 11.05 -17.89 37.10
CA GLY A 624 11.65 -19.20 36.82
C GLY A 624 12.23 -19.23 35.40
N SER A 625 13.43 -19.81 35.24
CA SER A 625 14.12 -19.89 33.95
C SER A 625 13.28 -20.64 32.89
N PHE A 626 12.83 -19.94 31.84
CA PHE A 626 12.05 -20.52 30.75
C PHE A 626 12.91 -20.87 29.52
N THR A 627 13.38 -22.12 29.45
CA THR A 627 13.70 -22.77 28.18
C THR A 627 12.45 -23.42 27.59
N PRO A 628 12.03 -23.10 26.35
CA PRO A 628 10.76 -23.59 25.80
C PRO A 628 10.89 -24.99 25.22
N GLN A 629 10.76 -26.05 26.03
CA GLN A 629 10.66 -27.43 25.52
C GLN A 629 9.61 -28.36 26.14
N ASP A 630 9.16 -28.16 27.40
CA ASP A 630 8.32 -29.16 28.10
C ASP A 630 6.90 -28.67 28.44
N SER A 631 6.05 -28.52 27.43
CA SER A 631 4.60 -28.31 27.60
C SER A 631 3.76 -28.99 26.51
N VAL A 632 4.06 -30.25 26.19
CA VAL A 632 3.46 -31.01 25.06
C VAL A 632 2.35 -32.00 25.50
N LEU A 633 2.17 -32.27 26.80
CA LEU A 633 1.39 -33.42 27.29
C LEU A 633 0.09 -33.09 28.06
N SER A 634 -0.72 -32.13 27.58
CA SER A 634 -2.01 -31.79 28.22
C SER A 634 -3.24 -31.68 27.28
N TRP A 635 -3.10 -31.91 25.97
CA TRP A 635 -4.16 -31.61 24.99
C TRP A 635 -4.89 -32.82 24.40
N ARG A 636 -4.86 -33.98 25.07
CA ARG A 636 -5.74 -35.13 24.75
C ARG A 636 -6.62 -35.53 25.93
N GLN A 637 -7.67 -34.75 26.20
CA GLN A 637 -8.95 -35.27 26.67
C GLN A 637 -10.08 -34.22 26.55
N ARG A 638 -10.97 -34.49 25.58
CA ARG A 638 -12.36 -34.05 25.40
C ARG A 638 -12.97 -35.16 24.53
N ASP A 639 -14.22 -35.60 24.65
CA ASP A 639 -15.46 -34.95 25.10
C ASP A 639 -16.30 -35.84 26.04
N GLY A 640 -17.41 -35.31 26.59
CA GLY A 640 -18.29 -36.07 27.49
C GLY A 640 -19.52 -35.33 28.05
N GLU A 641 -20.42 -34.90 27.16
CA GLU A 641 -21.87 -34.66 27.37
C GLU A 641 -22.40 -33.69 28.46
N SER A 642 -23.68 -33.35 28.31
CA SER A 642 -24.38 -32.21 28.91
C SER A 642 -25.30 -32.58 30.08
N THR A 643 -25.36 -31.73 31.10
CA THR A 643 -26.52 -31.62 32.02
C THR A 643 -26.50 -30.26 32.74
N PRO A 644 -27.65 -29.64 33.07
CA PRO A 644 -27.72 -28.35 33.77
C PRO A 644 -27.71 -28.53 35.30
N PRO A 645 -27.02 -27.68 36.08
CA PRO A 645 -27.03 -27.77 37.54
C PRO A 645 -28.24 -27.05 38.15
N THR A 646 -28.94 -27.74 39.05
CA THR A 646 -29.90 -27.17 40.01
C THR A 646 -29.18 -26.64 41.26
N PRO A 647 -29.76 -25.70 42.03
CA PRO A 647 -29.06 -25.03 43.13
C PRO A 647 -29.10 -25.84 44.43
N VAL A 648 -27.95 -25.96 45.11
CA VAL A 648 -27.85 -26.54 46.47
C VAL A 648 -27.14 -25.56 47.41
N LYS A 649 -27.63 -25.51 48.65
CA LYS A 649 -27.27 -24.55 49.71
C LYS A 649 -25.87 -24.81 50.32
N PRO A 650 -25.24 -23.79 50.95
CA PRO A 650 -23.91 -23.94 51.58
C PRO A 650 -23.98 -24.64 52.95
N SER A 651 -22.92 -25.39 53.26
CA SER A 651 -22.64 -25.92 54.62
C SER A 651 -21.45 -25.18 55.26
N GLN A 652 -21.43 -25.10 56.59
CA GLN A 652 -20.70 -24.07 57.36
C GLN A 652 -19.39 -24.56 58.03
N ARG A 653 -18.59 -23.58 58.48
CA ARG A 653 -17.46 -23.63 59.45
C ARG A 653 -16.15 -24.24 58.92
N SER A 654 -14.95 -23.76 59.29
CA SER A 654 -14.51 -22.90 60.42
C SER A 654 -13.34 -22.02 59.94
N SER A 655 -13.38 -20.68 60.00
CA SER A 655 -13.20 -19.74 61.13
C SER A 655 -11.74 -19.49 61.59
N GLN A 656 -11.15 -18.35 61.17
CA GLN A 656 -10.26 -17.51 62.00
C GLN A 656 -10.11 -16.07 61.43
N THR A 657 -10.75 -15.10 62.12
CA THR A 657 -10.36 -13.67 62.33
C THR A 657 -9.68 -12.86 61.20
N HIS A 658 -10.40 -12.00 60.46
CA HIS A 658 -10.59 -10.53 60.67
C HIS A 658 -9.28 -9.69 60.63
N SER A 659 -9.13 -8.63 59.82
CA SER A 659 -10.04 -7.47 59.61
C SER A 659 -10.03 -6.94 58.14
N PRO A 660 -10.73 -5.84 57.74
CA PRO A 660 -11.67 -5.90 56.64
C PRO A 660 -11.15 -5.32 55.32
N HIS A 661 -11.12 -6.14 54.27
CA HIS A 661 -11.14 -5.62 52.91
C HIS A 661 -12.54 -5.06 52.61
N VAL A 662 -12.58 -3.79 52.17
CA VAL A 662 -13.77 -3.18 51.59
C VAL A 662 -14.22 -4.02 50.40
N LEU A 663 -15.49 -4.43 50.36
CA LEU A 663 -16.08 -5.02 49.17
C LEU A 663 -16.14 -3.94 48.09
N ARG A 664 -15.28 -4.06 47.07
CA ARG A 664 -15.43 -3.30 45.83
C ARG A 664 -16.71 -3.75 45.11
N THR A 665 -17.53 -2.79 44.72
CA THR A 665 -18.71 -3.03 43.88
C THR A 665 -18.30 -3.34 42.44
N PRO A 666 -19.17 -3.97 41.62
CA PRO A 666 -18.83 -4.34 40.24
C PRO A 666 -18.46 -3.16 39.33
N GLU A 667 -18.86 -1.93 39.67
CA GLU A 667 -18.65 -0.74 38.84
C GLU A 667 -17.19 -0.25 38.82
N GLU A 668 -16.37 -0.54 39.83
CA GLU A 668 -14.94 -0.15 39.82
C GLU A 668 -14.09 -0.95 38.81
N VAL A 669 -14.62 -2.03 38.23
CA VAL A 669 -13.88 -2.88 37.28
C VAL A 669 -13.83 -2.25 35.87
N ASP A 670 -14.81 -1.41 35.51
CA ASP A 670 -14.88 -0.78 34.18
C ASP A 670 -13.95 0.45 34.03
N SER A 671 -13.24 0.88 35.08
CA SER A 671 -12.37 2.07 35.06
C SER A 671 -10.87 1.77 34.93
N ALA A 672 -10.46 0.51 34.82
CA ALA A 672 -9.04 0.15 34.72
C ALA A 672 -8.45 0.55 33.34
N PRO A 673 -7.25 1.18 33.30
CA PRO A 673 -6.54 1.43 32.05
C PRO A 673 -6.34 0.15 31.21
N PRO A 674 -6.40 0.22 29.87
CA PRO A 674 -6.00 -0.91 29.03
C PRO A 674 -4.55 -1.31 29.34
N TRP A 675 -4.32 -2.59 29.68
CA TRP A 675 -2.98 -3.06 30.05
C TRP A 675 -1.92 -2.77 28.96
N LEU A 676 -2.32 -2.79 27.68
CA LEU A 676 -1.44 -2.48 26.55
C LEU A 676 -1.03 -0.99 26.54
N LEU A 677 -1.93 -0.09 26.97
CA LEU A 677 -1.60 1.32 27.14
C LEU A 677 -0.57 1.49 28.25
N GLN A 678 -0.80 0.87 29.42
CA GLN A 678 0.14 0.90 30.55
C GLN A 678 1.52 0.32 30.18
N LEU A 679 1.54 -0.79 29.42
CA LEU A 679 2.78 -1.36 28.89
C LEU A 679 3.52 -0.35 28.01
N CYS A 680 2.83 0.32 27.08
CA CYS A 680 3.47 1.32 26.22
C CYS A 680 3.97 2.53 27.03
N VAL A 681 3.21 3.03 28.02
CA VAL A 681 3.65 4.08 28.95
C VAL A 681 4.94 3.67 29.67
N ALA A 682 4.98 2.44 30.21
CA ALA A 682 6.15 1.89 30.90
C ALA A 682 7.37 1.80 29.96
N LEU A 683 7.21 1.22 28.77
CA LEU A 683 8.29 1.11 27.77
C LEU A 683 8.85 2.46 27.31
N VAL A 684 8.04 3.52 27.34
CA VAL A 684 8.46 4.88 26.94
C VAL A 684 9.12 5.65 28.07
N THR A 685 8.68 5.45 29.33
CA THR A 685 9.02 6.36 30.45
C THR A 685 9.77 5.74 31.62
N GLN A 686 9.78 4.41 31.77
CA GLN A 686 10.48 3.74 32.87
C GLN A 686 11.90 3.36 32.45
N PRO A 687 12.89 3.45 33.37
CA PRO A 687 14.20 2.86 33.13
C PRO A 687 14.08 1.34 33.02
N ARG A 688 14.99 0.73 32.27
CA ARG A 688 15.02 -0.71 32.05
C ARG A 688 15.27 -1.46 33.37
N GLU A 689 14.43 -2.46 33.65
CA GLU A 689 14.71 -3.45 34.69
C GLU A 689 15.90 -4.32 34.24
N ASP A 690 17.07 -4.09 34.83
CA ASP A 690 18.24 -4.94 34.58
C ASP A 690 18.01 -6.34 35.16
N GLN A 691 18.06 -7.34 34.29
CA GLN A 691 18.14 -8.75 34.69
C GLN A 691 19.56 -9.00 35.22
N SER A 692 19.76 -8.78 36.52
CA SER A 692 21.04 -8.91 37.19
C SER A 692 21.50 -10.36 37.32
N ASP A 693 22.10 -10.90 36.25
CA ASP A 693 22.90 -12.12 36.30
C ASP A 693 24.39 -11.75 36.14
N SER A 694 25.16 -11.93 37.22
CA SER A 694 26.63 -11.82 37.35
C SER A 694 27.21 -10.47 37.82
N GLU A 695 28.21 -10.62 38.70
CA GLU A 695 28.94 -9.57 39.42
C GLU A 695 29.92 -8.79 38.54
N GLY A 696 30.17 -7.52 38.89
CA GLY A 696 31.16 -6.66 38.23
C GLY A 696 31.07 -5.22 38.72
N ALA A 697 31.76 -4.89 39.82
CA ALA A 697 31.66 -3.57 40.43
C ALA A 697 32.35 -2.47 39.60
N GLY A 698 31.66 -1.31 39.47
CA GLY A 698 32.32 -0.02 39.24
C GLY A 698 32.39 0.49 37.80
N THR A 699 31.29 1.03 37.28
CA THR A 699 31.24 2.34 36.60
C THR A 699 29.81 2.89 36.72
N GLU A 700 29.65 4.21 36.74
CA GLU A 700 28.37 4.92 36.93
C GLU A 700 27.40 4.71 35.75
N GLY A 701 26.68 3.58 35.75
CA GLY A 701 25.59 3.30 34.82
C GLY A 701 24.27 3.89 35.31
N GLY A 702 23.94 5.11 34.88
CA GLY A 702 22.58 5.64 35.06
C GLY A 702 21.56 4.72 34.40
N ALA A 703 20.45 4.42 35.09
CA ALA A 703 19.48 3.43 34.66
C ALA A 703 18.87 3.79 33.29
N ALA A 704 19.33 3.12 32.23
CA ALA A 704 19.04 3.52 30.87
C ALA A 704 17.58 3.24 30.49
N LEU A 705 16.97 4.17 29.74
CA LEU A 705 15.67 3.96 29.11
C LEU A 705 15.77 2.88 28.02
N GLU A 706 14.62 2.36 27.61
CA GLU A 706 14.53 1.38 26.53
C GLU A 706 15.11 1.90 25.19
N PRO A 707 15.64 1.03 24.32
CA PRO A 707 16.17 1.46 23.03
C PRO A 707 15.14 2.24 22.20
N SER A 708 15.56 3.35 21.60
CA SER A 708 14.70 4.23 20.77
C SER A 708 13.72 3.49 19.84
N PRO A 709 14.11 2.46 19.06
CA PRO A 709 13.17 1.71 18.22
C PRO A 709 11.98 1.09 18.97
N VAL A 710 12.15 0.66 20.22
CA VAL A 710 11.06 0.12 21.07
C VAL A 710 10.17 1.25 21.57
N ARG A 711 10.76 2.38 21.98
CA ARG A 711 10.02 3.56 22.47
C ARG A 711 9.17 4.19 21.37
N LEU A 712 9.72 4.32 20.16
CA LEU A 712 9.02 4.82 18.97
C LEU A 712 7.81 3.95 18.61
N GLU A 713 7.99 2.62 18.57
CA GLU A 713 6.89 1.71 18.26
C GLU A 713 5.83 1.68 19.38
N ALA A 714 6.23 1.79 20.65
CA ALA A 714 5.31 1.92 21.77
C ALA A 714 4.46 3.19 21.68
N LEU A 715 5.07 4.36 21.39
CA LEU A 715 4.34 5.60 21.14
C LEU A 715 3.37 5.46 19.95
N GLN A 716 3.79 4.78 18.88
CA GLN A 716 2.94 4.56 17.71
C GLN A 716 1.72 3.68 18.04
N VAL A 717 1.88 2.66 18.91
CA VAL A 717 0.76 1.86 19.44
C VAL A 717 -0.17 2.70 20.33
N MET A 718 0.37 3.62 21.14
CA MET A 718 -0.46 4.55 21.94
C MET A 718 -1.33 5.44 21.05
N SER A 719 -0.78 6.03 19.98
CA SER A 719 -1.55 6.82 19.01
C SER A 719 -2.68 6.00 18.38
N TYR A 720 -2.43 4.73 18.05
CA TYR A 720 -3.46 3.84 17.51
C TYR A 720 -4.54 3.47 18.54
N LEU A 721 -4.19 3.28 19.81
CA LEU A 721 -5.14 3.05 20.90
C LEU A 721 -6.03 4.27 21.13
N VAL A 722 -5.44 5.47 21.16
CA VAL A 722 -6.17 6.75 21.23
C VAL A 722 -7.15 6.87 20.07
N ARG A 723 -6.69 6.65 18.84
CA ARG A 723 -7.50 6.78 17.63
C ARG A 723 -8.64 5.76 17.51
N GLY A 724 -8.38 4.50 17.88
CA GLY A 724 -9.31 3.38 17.65
C GLY A 724 -10.18 3.00 18.85
N TYR A 725 -9.75 3.28 20.08
CA TYR A 725 -10.38 2.82 21.33
C TYR A 725 -10.42 3.91 22.41
N PHE A 726 -10.67 5.16 22.01
CA PHE A 726 -10.65 6.32 22.93
C PHE A 726 -11.56 6.19 24.15
N SER A 727 -12.71 5.52 24.03
CA SER A 727 -13.60 5.24 25.16
C SER A 727 -12.94 4.43 26.28
N LEU A 728 -11.85 3.72 26.00
CA LEU A 728 -11.00 3.06 27.00
C LEU A 728 -9.78 3.92 27.38
N ALA A 729 -9.21 4.66 26.44
CA ALA A 729 -8.03 5.50 26.67
C ALA A 729 -8.32 6.81 27.44
N GLN A 730 -9.56 7.32 27.39
CA GLN A 730 -9.94 8.61 27.98
C GLN A 730 -9.75 8.68 29.50
N ALA A 731 -9.86 7.54 30.20
CA ALA A 731 -9.56 7.45 31.63
C ALA A 731 -8.09 7.77 31.97
N CYS A 732 -7.19 7.70 30.97
CA CYS A 732 -5.76 7.92 31.09
C CYS A 732 -5.31 9.23 30.44
N LEU A 733 -6.23 10.16 30.10
CA LEU A 733 -5.91 11.38 29.34
C LEU A 733 -4.73 12.17 29.93
N CYS A 734 -4.72 12.36 31.25
CA CYS A 734 -3.64 13.04 31.97
C CYS A 734 -2.29 12.28 31.89
N GLU A 735 -2.31 10.95 31.98
CA GLU A 735 -1.11 10.11 31.88
C GLU A 735 -0.52 10.17 30.46
N ILE A 736 -1.37 10.05 29.42
CA ILE A 736 -0.94 10.17 28.03
C ILE A 736 -0.37 11.57 27.75
N GLY A 737 -0.99 12.63 28.29
CA GLY A 737 -0.47 14.01 28.23
C GLY A 737 0.92 14.15 28.87
N GLN A 738 1.12 13.58 30.06
CA GLN A 738 2.43 13.58 30.74
C GLN A 738 3.50 12.82 29.94
N VAL A 739 3.15 11.69 29.31
CA VAL A 739 4.06 10.94 28.43
C VAL A 739 4.45 11.78 27.22
N SER A 740 3.48 12.37 26.52
CA SER A 740 3.75 13.28 25.40
C SER A 740 4.63 14.47 25.79
N ALA A 741 4.38 15.10 26.93
CA ALA A 741 5.19 16.20 27.44
C ALA A 741 6.64 15.75 27.71
N ARG A 742 6.85 14.58 28.34
CA ARG A 742 8.20 14.01 28.54
C ARG A 742 8.89 13.73 27.19
N CYS A 743 8.19 13.14 26.23
CA CYS A 743 8.74 12.86 24.90
C CYS A 743 9.12 14.12 24.12
N LEU A 744 8.38 15.22 24.27
CA LEU A 744 8.73 16.52 23.70
C LEU A 744 9.95 17.17 24.37
N GLY A 745 10.26 16.82 25.62
CA GLY A 745 11.46 17.28 26.35
C GLY A 745 12.73 16.43 26.11
N GLU A 746 12.64 15.35 25.33
CA GLU A 746 13.78 14.48 25.00
C GLU A 746 14.77 15.14 24.03
N THR A 747 16.00 14.65 24.00
CA THR A 747 17.02 15.13 23.04
C THR A 747 16.89 14.50 21.64
N GLU A 748 16.13 13.41 21.49
CA GLU A 748 16.00 12.69 20.21
C GLU A 748 14.78 13.20 19.40
N PRO A 749 14.97 13.81 18.21
CA PRO A 749 13.87 14.43 17.46
C PRO A 749 12.80 13.43 16.98
N SER A 750 13.16 12.15 16.85
CA SER A 750 12.24 11.07 16.52
C SER A 750 11.20 10.86 17.64
N ILE A 751 11.62 10.92 18.90
CA ILE A 751 10.78 10.75 20.10
C ILE A 751 9.91 11.98 20.29
N GLN A 752 10.47 13.19 20.16
CA GLN A 752 9.73 14.44 20.16
C GLN A 752 8.60 14.43 19.12
N LEU A 753 8.90 13.99 17.89
CA LEU A 753 7.92 13.90 16.79
C LEU A 753 6.77 12.93 17.10
N HIS A 754 7.04 11.78 17.73
CA HIS A 754 5.96 10.85 18.09
C HIS A 754 5.18 11.33 19.33
N GLY A 755 5.81 12.07 20.24
CA GLY A 755 5.12 12.80 21.31
C GLY A 755 4.13 13.84 20.80
N ALA A 756 4.52 14.62 19.78
CA ALA A 756 3.65 15.58 19.10
C ALA A 756 2.46 14.89 18.41
N LYS A 757 2.71 13.86 17.57
CA LYS A 757 1.65 13.08 16.91
C LYS A 757 0.65 12.44 17.88
N LEU A 758 1.09 12.03 19.06
CA LEU A 758 0.21 11.50 20.10
C LEU A 758 -0.74 12.58 20.67
N LEU A 759 -0.29 13.83 20.80
CA LEU A 759 -1.15 14.97 21.14
C LEU A 759 -2.09 15.35 19.98
N GLU A 760 -1.62 15.30 18.73
CA GLU A 760 -2.41 15.56 17.53
C GLU A 760 -3.62 14.60 17.42
N GLU A 761 -3.37 13.30 17.59
CA GLU A 761 -4.43 12.27 17.58
C GLU A 761 -5.37 12.41 18.80
N LEU A 762 -4.87 12.72 20.00
CA LEU A 762 -5.71 13.02 21.17
C LEU A 762 -6.68 14.17 20.90
N GLY A 763 -6.17 15.32 20.42
CA GLY A 763 -6.98 16.49 20.11
C GLY A 763 -8.02 16.21 19.02
N THR A 764 -7.60 15.50 17.97
CA THR A 764 -8.47 15.13 16.83
C THR A 764 -9.63 14.25 17.27
N VAL A 765 -9.40 13.29 18.18
CA VAL A 765 -10.46 12.43 18.70
C VAL A 765 -11.38 13.17 19.69
N ILE A 766 -10.87 14.12 20.47
CA ILE A 766 -11.71 15.00 21.31
C ILE A 766 -12.61 15.87 20.41
N ILE A 767 -12.07 16.47 19.33
CA ILE A 767 -12.88 17.17 18.31
C ILE A 767 -13.97 16.26 17.74
N HIS A 768 -13.65 14.99 17.48
CA HIS A 768 -14.61 14.01 16.98
C HIS A 768 -15.75 13.73 17.99
N GLN A 769 -15.46 13.60 19.29
CA GLN A 769 -16.50 13.43 20.32
C GLN A 769 -17.48 14.61 20.41
N TYR A 770 -17.01 15.82 20.12
CA TYR A 770 -17.79 17.06 20.23
C TYR A 770 -18.51 17.49 18.94
N ARG A 771 -18.33 16.76 17.83
CA ARG A 771 -19.06 17.05 16.59
C ARG A 771 -20.51 16.56 16.67
N ALA A 772 -21.46 17.42 16.29
CA ALA A 772 -22.89 17.16 16.37
C ALA A 772 -23.36 15.88 15.63
N GLU A 773 -22.73 15.54 14.51
CA GLU A 773 -23.02 14.34 13.70
C GLU A 773 -22.84 13.01 14.47
N ASN A 774 -21.92 12.95 15.43
CA ASN A 774 -21.43 11.68 15.97
C ASN A 774 -22.31 11.08 17.07
N ASN A 775 -23.39 11.74 17.49
CA ASN A 775 -24.40 11.24 18.45
C ASN A 775 -23.84 10.65 19.76
N VAL A 776 -22.61 11.02 20.17
CA VAL A 776 -21.99 10.54 21.42
C VAL A 776 -22.74 11.15 22.61
N PRO A 777 -23.31 10.35 23.54
CA PRO A 777 -23.96 10.85 24.74
C PRO A 777 -23.03 11.75 25.56
N GLU A 778 -23.56 12.85 26.11
CA GLU A 778 -22.76 13.82 26.87
C GLU A 778 -22.04 13.20 28.07
N SER A 779 -22.65 12.20 28.71
CA SER A 779 -22.07 11.42 29.81
C SER A 779 -20.84 10.58 29.44
N LEU A 780 -20.58 10.37 28.14
CA LEU A 780 -19.43 9.62 27.63
C LEU A 780 -18.34 10.51 27.02
N ARG A 781 -18.54 11.84 26.97
CA ARG A 781 -17.55 12.81 26.46
C ARG A 781 -16.57 13.19 27.57
N VAL A 782 -15.33 13.49 27.20
CA VAL A 782 -14.36 14.11 28.13
C VAL A 782 -14.89 15.48 28.58
N PRO A 783 -15.02 15.79 29.88
CA PRO A 783 -15.54 17.08 30.35
C PRO A 783 -14.70 18.26 29.85
N MET A 784 -15.35 19.34 29.40
CA MET A 784 -14.69 20.52 28.84
C MET A 784 -13.60 21.10 29.75
N SER A 785 -13.84 21.13 31.06
CA SER A 785 -12.85 21.60 32.04
C SER A 785 -11.56 20.77 32.05
N GLN A 786 -11.65 19.45 31.83
CA GLN A 786 -10.47 18.59 31.69
C GLN A 786 -9.73 18.84 30.36
N VAL A 787 -10.48 19.11 29.28
CA VAL A 787 -9.89 19.46 27.97
C VAL A 787 -9.12 20.79 28.05
N VAL A 788 -9.67 21.80 28.72
CA VAL A 788 -9.02 23.11 28.92
C VAL A 788 -7.76 22.98 29.80
N LEU A 789 -7.84 22.26 30.91
CA LEU A 789 -6.69 22.00 31.78
C LEU A 789 -5.57 21.26 31.02
N PHE A 790 -5.91 20.19 30.31
CA PHE A 790 -4.96 19.44 29.49
C PHE A 790 -4.21 20.32 28.47
N TRP A 791 -4.93 21.16 27.73
CA TRP A 791 -4.29 22.04 26.75
C TRP A 791 -3.50 23.17 27.42
N SER A 792 -3.93 23.68 28.57
CA SER A 792 -3.14 24.65 29.35
C SER A 792 -1.79 24.07 29.80
N ASP A 793 -1.76 22.82 30.27
CA ASP A 793 -0.52 22.14 30.68
C ASP A 793 0.39 21.85 29.46
N VAL A 794 -0.18 21.39 28.34
CA VAL A 794 0.57 21.12 27.11
C VAL A 794 1.18 22.39 26.50
N LEU A 795 0.42 23.49 26.47
CA LEU A 795 0.82 24.78 25.88
C LEU A 795 1.70 25.63 26.79
N SER A 796 1.77 25.33 28.10
CA SER A 796 2.79 25.88 28.99
C SER A 796 4.09 25.06 29.01
N GLY A 797 4.06 23.86 28.43
CA GLY A 797 5.16 22.92 28.39
C GLY A 797 5.99 22.91 27.08
N PRO A 798 6.70 21.80 26.79
CA PRO A 798 7.72 21.73 25.74
C PRO A 798 7.18 21.77 24.29
N LEU A 799 5.87 21.78 24.06
CA LEU A 799 5.31 21.97 22.71
C LEU A 799 5.75 23.31 22.08
N ASN A 800 5.92 24.36 22.89
CA ASN A 800 6.43 25.66 22.42
C ASN A 800 7.87 25.58 21.92
N ALA A 801 8.72 24.77 22.55
CA ALA A 801 10.08 24.53 22.08
C ALA A 801 10.08 23.76 20.75
N ALA A 802 9.18 22.78 20.60
CA ALA A 802 9.00 22.05 19.34
C ALA A 802 8.52 22.95 18.18
N LEU A 803 7.63 23.93 18.44
CA LEU A 803 7.21 24.94 17.47
C LEU A 803 8.37 25.85 17.01
N GLN A 804 9.30 26.18 17.91
CA GLN A 804 10.43 27.08 17.66
C GLN A 804 11.71 26.36 17.21
N SER A 805 11.67 25.03 17.01
CA SER A 805 12.84 24.20 16.70
C SER A 805 13.29 24.30 15.23
N GLU A 806 14.02 25.35 14.88
CA GLU A 806 14.55 25.61 13.52
C GLU A 806 15.35 24.42 12.92
N GLN A 807 16.03 23.63 13.74
CA GLN A 807 16.84 22.49 13.29
C GLN A 807 16.00 21.31 12.78
N HIS A 808 14.72 21.23 13.15
CA HIS A 808 13.86 20.06 12.88
C HIS A 808 12.50 20.47 12.29
N PRO A 809 12.45 20.81 10.98
CA PRO A 809 11.20 21.26 10.33
C PRO A 809 10.07 20.24 10.37
N THR A 810 10.36 18.94 10.43
CA THR A 810 9.34 17.88 10.58
C THR A 810 8.69 17.88 11.96
N LEU A 811 9.42 18.25 13.01
CA LEU A 811 8.89 18.44 14.36
C LEU A 811 8.00 19.69 14.41
N GLN A 812 8.48 20.82 13.89
CA GLN A 812 7.69 22.05 13.78
C GLN A 812 6.38 21.83 13.01
N THR A 813 6.44 21.06 11.91
CA THR A 813 5.25 20.66 11.12
C THR A 813 4.23 19.94 12.00
N SER A 814 4.63 18.88 12.73
CA SER A 814 3.74 18.13 13.61
C SER A 814 3.25 18.94 14.81
N ALA A 815 4.05 19.89 15.31
CA ALA A 815 3.64 20.81 16.36
C ALA A 815 2.57 21.82 15.87
N CYS A 816 2.69 22.35 14.65
CA CYS A 816 1.63 23.13 14.00
C CYS A 816 0.36 22.30 13.78
N ASP A 817 0.52 21.04 13.36
CA ASP A 817 -0.61 20.13 13.17
C ASP A 817 -1.30 19.82 14.53
N THR A 818 -0.52 19.68 15.62
CA THR A 818 -1.02 19.57 17.01
C THR A 818 -1.80 20.82 17.45
N LEU A 819 -1.31 22.04 17.16
CA LEU A 819 -2.06 23.27 17.47
C LEU A 819 -3.43 23.32 16.77
N SER A 820 -3.54 22.72 15.58
CA SER A 820 -4.81 22.65 14.85
C SER A 820 -5.80 21.61 15.39
N SER A 821 -5.38 20.75 16.32
CA SER A 821 -6.24 19.74 16.95
C SER A 821 -6.85 20.19 18.29
N ILE A 822 -6.67 21.47 18.66
CA ILE A 822 -7.35 22.08 19.81
C ILE A 822 -8.84 22.28 19.47
N LEU A 823 -9.72 21.84 20.37
CA LEU A 823 -11.17 22.01 20.25
C LEU A 823 -11.55 23.51 20.35
N PRO A 824 -12.37 24.09 19.44
CA PRO A 824 -12.66 25.54 19.42
C PRO A 824 -13.24 26.07 20.75
N GLN A 825 -14.14 25.30 21.37
CA GLN A 825 -14.77 25.66 22.65
C GLN A 825 -13.78 25.61 23.83
N ALA A 826 -12.74 24.79 23.74
CA ALA A 826 -11.67 24.75 24.73
C ALA A 826 -10.67 25.88 24.48
N PHE A 827 -10.34 26.19 23.22
CA PHE A 827 -9.48 27.31 22.86
C PHE A 827 -10.02 28.64 23.40
N ALA A 828 -11.32 28.89 23.25
CA ALA A 828 -12.01 30.07 23.77
C ALA A 828 -11.97 30.21 25.32
N GLN A 829 -11.64 29.14 26.04
CA GLN A 829 -11.52 29.11 27.51
C GLN A 829 -10.05 29.08 27.98
N LEU A 830 -9.07 29.06 27.07
CA LEU A 830 -7.65 29.21 27.43
C LEU A 830 -7.36 30.67 27.84
N PRO A 831 -6.33 30.92 28.67
CA PRO A 831 -5.92 32.28 29.00
C PRO A 831 -5.55 33.09 27.74
N ASP A 832 -5.93 34.37 27.68
CA ASP A 832 -5.75 35.25 26.50
C ASP A 832 -4.28 35.26 25.99
N LYS A 833 -3.32 35.27 26.92
CA LYS A 833 -1.88 35.21 26.60
C LYS A 833 -1.50 33.92 25.85
N THR A 834 -2.15 32.81 26.18
CA THR A 834 -1.94 31.51 25.52
C THR A 834 -2.61 31.50 24.14
N GLN A 835 -3.84 32.03 24.02
CA GLN A 835 -4.51 32.16 22.72
C GLN A 835 -3.68 33.02 21.75
N MET A 836 -3.22 34.18 22.22
CA MET A 836 -2.37 35.11 21.45
C MET A 836 -1.01 34.49 21.09
N MET A 837 -0.42 33.68 21.98
CA MET A 837 0.81 32.92 21.69
C MET A 837 0.59 31.93 20.53
N CYS A 838 -0.47 31.13 20.56
CA CYS A 838 -0.77 30.19 19.48
C CYS A 838 -0.95 30.92 18.12
N ILE A 839 -1.69 32.03 18.11
CA ILE A 839 -1.92 32.85 16.91
C ILE A 839 -0.61 33.44 16.37
N THR A 840 0.15 34.12 17.22
CA THR A 840 1.39 34.82 16.81
C THR A 840 2.49 33.87 16.34
N VAL A 841 2.63 32.70 16.98
CA VAL A 841 3.57 31.66 16.55
C VAL A 841 3.16 31.10 15.18
N LEU A 842 1.88 30.79 14.96
CA LEU A 842 1.40 30.29 13.66
C LEU A 842 1.59 31.33 12.55
N LEU A 843 1.27 32.61 12.80
CA LEU A 843 1.53 33.71 11.85
C LEU A 843 3.02 33.80 11.52
N GLY A 844 3.91 33.80 12.52
CA GLY A 844 5.35 33.83 12.31
C GLY A 844 5.88 32.65 11.49
N LEU A 845 5.42 31.42 11.76
CA LEU A 845 5.84 30.21 11.05
C LEU A 845 5.39 30.17 9.58
N THR A 846 4.44 31.00 9.14
CA THR A 846 4.10 31.14 7.71
C THR A 846 5.21 31.82 6.89
N TYR A 847 6.13 32.53 7.54
CA TYR A 847 7.31 33.13 6.90
C TYR A 847 8.52 32.18 6.87
N SER A 848 8.39 30.95 7.36
CA SER A 848 9.47 29.94 7.31
C SER A 848 9.91 29.64 5.87
N GLU A 849 11.22 29.58 5.64
CA GLU A 849 11.80 29.11 4.37
C GLU A 849 11.48 27.63 4.10
N ASN A 850 11.15 26.84 5.13
CA ASN A 850 10.77 25.45 4.95
C ASN A 850 9.30 25.32 4.52
N TYR A 851 9.08 24.83 3.29
CA TYR A 851 7.74 24.69 2.72
C TYR A 851 6.83 23.75 3.53
N LEU A 852 7.34 22.76 4.29
CA LEU A 852 6.51 21.87 5.12
C LEU A 852 5.92 22.64 6.31
N VAL A 853 6.77 23.37 7.04
CA VAL A 853 6.39 24.20 8.19
C VAL A 853 5.40 25.27 7.75
N LYS A 854 5.70 25.99 6.66
CA LYS A 854 4.79 26.97 6.05
C LYS A 854 3.44 26.35 5.66
N THR A 855 3.45 25.15 5.07
CA THR A 855 2.21 24.44 4.68
C THR A 855 1.35 24.10 5.90
N ALA A 856 1.95 23.65 7.01
CA ALA A 856 1.22 23.31 8.23
C ALA A 856 0.74 24.55 9.00
N ALA A 857 1.57 25.59 9.11
CA ALA A 857 1.20 26.85 9.77
C ALA A 857 0.03 27.55 9.07
N VAL A 858 0.07 27.68 7.73
CA VAL A 858 -1.05 28.23 6.94
C VAL A 858 -2.31 27.37 7.10
N ARG A 859 -2.18 26.04 7.13
CA ARG A 859 -3.31 25.12 7.38
C ARG A 859 -3.92 25.32 8.77
N ALA A 860 -3.10 25.52 9.80
CA ALA A 860 -3.57 25.70 11.17
C ALA A 860 -4.34 27.04 11.33
N LEU A 861 -3.84 28.13 10.72
CA LEU A 861 -4.60 29.39 10.63
C LEU A 861 -5.93 29.20 9.89
N GLY A 862 -5.95 28.43 8.80
CA GLY A 862 -7.16 28.03 8.08
C GLY A 862 -8.13 27.13 8.86
N VAL A 863 -7.72 26.60 10.03
CA VAL A 863 -8.61 25.94 11.00
C VAL A 863 -9.08 26.95 12.05
N TYR A 864 -8.19 27.79 12.58
CA TYR A 864 -8.50 28.80 13.61
C TYR A 864 -9.50 29.85 13.11
N ILE A 865 -9.49 30.17 11.81
CA ILE A 865 -10.47 31.07 11.19
C ILE A 865 -11.93 30.58 11.27
N LEU A 866 -12.14 29.30 11.60
CA LEU A 866 -13.48 28.72 11.82
C LEU A 866 -13.90 28.73 13.30
N PHE A 867 -13.01 29.13 14.22
CA PHE A 867 -13.33 29.17 15.65
C PHE A 867 -14.26 30.35 15.94
N PRO A 868 -15.40 30.17 16.63
CA PRO A 868 -16.34 31.26 16.89
C PRO A 868 -15.71 32.49 17.55
N CYS A 869 -14.82 32.28 18.53
CA CYS A 869 -14.12 33.35 19.24
C CYS A 869 -13.06 34.11 18.41
N LEU A 870 -12.70 33.63 17.21
CA LEU A 870 -11.68 34.23 16.35
C LEU A 870 -12.23 34.73 15.01
N ARG A 871 -13.23 34.05 14.45
CA ARG A 871 -13.84 34.44 13.17
C ARG A 871 -14.54 35.81 13.22
N GLU A 872 -14.96 36.22 14.41
CA GLU A 872 -15.63 37.50 14.69
C GLU A 872 -14.62 38.63 14.96
N ASP A 873 -13.33 38.31 15.17
CA ASP A 873 -12.23 39.29 15.30
C ASP A 873 -11.73 39.72 13.90
N VAL A 874 -12.14 40.92 13.49
CA VAL A 874 -11.77 41.52 12.19
C VAL A 874 -10.25 41.66 12.02
N MET A 875 -9.49 41.92 13.09
CA MET A 875 -8.03 42.06 13.02
C MET A 875 -7.37 40.69 12.75
N PHE A 876 -7.76 39.66 13.50
CA PHE A 876 -7.27 38.29 13.25
C PHE A 876 -7.66 37.79 11.85
N VAL A 877 -8.88 38.07 11.40
CA VAL A 877 -9.34 37.73 10.03
C VAL A 877 -8.48 38.47 8.98
N ALA A 878 -8.18 39.75 9.19
CA ALA A 878 -7.37 40.54 8.27
C ALA A 878 -5.90 40.08 8.20
N ASP A 879 -5.26 39.81 9.33
CA ASP A 879 -3.88 39.30 9.39
C ASP A 879 -3.76 37.91 8.77
N THR A 880 -4.73 37.03 9.09
CA THR A 880 -4.82 35.68 8.50
C THR A 880 -5.06 35.76 6.99
N ALA A 881 -5.91 36.67 6.51
CA ALA A 881 -6.11 36.89 5.07
C ALA A 881 -4.82 37.34 4.38
N ASN A 882 -4.14 38.38 4.89
CA ASN A 882 -2.87 38.85 4.30
C ASN A 882 -1.81 37.75 4.24
N THR A 883 -1.71 36.94 5.30
CA THR A 883 -0.82 35.78 5.37
C THR A 883 -1.15 34.72 4.32
N ILE A 884 -2.44 34.37 4.17
CA ILE A 884 -2.91 33.41 3.17
C ILE A 884 -2.66 33.94 1.74
N LEU A 885 -2.86 35.24 1.50
CA LEU A 885 -2.61 35.86 0.20
C LEU A 885 -1.12 35.81 -0.18
N ALA A 886 -0.20 36.04 0.76
CA ALA A 886 1.23 35.84 0.52
C ALA A 886 1.57 34.38 0.21
N ALA A 887 0.96 33.43 0.93
CA ALA A 887 1.17 31.99 0.71
C ALA A 887 0.56 31.46 -0.61
N LEU A 888 -0.42 32.16 -1.20
CA LEU A 888 -0.97 31.85 -2.53
C LEU A 888 0.00 32.15 -3.67
N ASP A 889 0.97 33.03 -3.47
CA ASP A 889 2.01 33.35 -4.45
C ASP A 889 3.33 32.56 -4.20
N ASP A 890 3.33 31.58 -3.27
CA ASP A 890 4.51 30.76 -2.93
C ASP A 890 4.93 29.81 -4.08
N ARG A 891 6.24 29.54 -4.19
CA ARG A 891 6.82 28.67 -5.21
C ARG A 891 6.33 27.22 -5.10
N SER A 892 6.07 26.73 -3.89
CA SER A 892 5.65 25.36 -3.60
C SER A 892 4.16 25.14 -3.89
N PRO A 893 3.78 24.19 -4.76
CA PRO A 893 2.38 23.89 -5.03
C PRO A 893 1.64 23.30 -3.82
N ASN A 894 2.36 22.76 -2.83
CA ASN A 894 1.76 22.27 -1.58
C ASN A 894 1.33 23.42 -0.67
N VAL A 895 2.17 24.46 -0.56
CA VAL A 895 1.85 25.69 0.19
C VAL A 895 0.65 26.36 -0.46
N ARG A 896 0.68 26.62 -1.79
CA ARG A 896 -0.46 27.23 -2.50
C ARG A 896 -1.76 26.42 -2.37
N ALA A 897 -1.69 25.10 -2.35
CA ALA A 897 -2.88 24.25 -2.17
C ALA A 897 -3.48 24.37 -0.76
N LYS A 898 -2.66 24.51 0.30
CA LYS A 898 -3.16 24.77 1.66
C LYS A 898 -3.56 26.22 1.88
N ALA A 899 -2.90 27.18 1.22
CA ALA A 899 -3.32 28.58 1.21
C ALA A 899 -4.71 28.72 0.56
N ALA A 900 -4.95 28.11 -0.61
CA ALA A 900 -6.26 28.14 -1.26
C ALA A 900 -7.35 27.45 -0.43
N TRP A 901 -7.04 26.32 0.23
CA TRP A 901 -7.96 25.67 1.16
C TRP A 901 -8.32 26.59 2.35
N SER A 902 -7.32 27.24 2.93
CA SER A 902 -7.49 28.16 4.06
C SER A 902 -8.23 29.43 3.66
N LEU A 903 -8.02 29.95 2.43
CA LEU A 903 -8.81 31.06 1.89
C LEU A 903 -10.28 30.69 1.74
N GLY A 904 -10.57 29.47 1.27
CA GLY A 904 -11.93 28.95 1.22
C GLY A 904 -12.59 28.97 2.60
N ASN A 905 -11.94 28.38 3.61
CA ASN A 905 -12.45 28.37 4.99
C ASN A 905 -12.66 29.78 5.57
N LEU A 906 -11.74 30.70 5.29
CA LEU A 906 -11.86 32.10 5.68
C LEU A 906 -13.10 32.74 5.03
N THR A 907 -13.35 32.49 3.74
CA THR A 907 -14.55 33.02 3.08
C THR A 907 -15.85 32.33 3.52
N ASP A 908 -15.82 31.07 3.98
CA ASP A 908 -16.99 30.46 4.64
C ASP A 908 -17.29 31.19 5.95
N ALA A 909 -16.25 31.51 6.74
CA ALA A 909 -16.40 32.27 7.98
C ALA A 909 -16.96 33.68 7.75
N LEU A 910 -16.54 34.37 6.68
CA LEU A 910 -17.15 35.64 6.26
C LEU A 910 -18.66 35.48 5.97
N ILE A 911 -19.07 34.41 5.29
CA ILE A 911 -20.48 34.14 4.99
C ILE A 911 -21.30 33.85 6.25
N VAL A 912 -20.74 33.12 7.23
CA VAL A 912 -21.43 32.90 8.51
C VAL A 912 -21.67 34.22 9.26
N ASN A 913 -20.74 35.18 9.15
CA ASN A 913 -20.84 36.49 9.80
C ASN A 913 -21.66 37.52 9.00
N ILE A 914 -22.19 37.19 7.81
CA ILE A 914 -22.90 38.16 6.94
C ILE A 914 -24.18 38.75 7.59
N VAL A 915 -24.71 38.09 8.63
CA VAL A 915 -25.90 38.52 9.37
C VAL A 915 -25.56 39.64 10.39
N GLY A 916 -24.30 39.76 10.78
CA GLY A 916 -23.80 40.86 11.62
C GLY A 916 -23.43 42.07 10.77
N VAL A 917 -24.32 43.06 10.70
CA VAL A 917 -24.16 44.27 9.85
C VAL A 917 -22.83 44.98 10.12
N ASP A 918 -22.42 45.09 11.38
CA ASP A 918 -21.20 45.79 11.81
C ASP A 918 -19.92 45.12 11.26
N PHE A 919 -19.84 43.79 11.26
CA PHE A 919 -18.65 43.04 10.82
C PHE A 919 -18.33 43.24 9.33
N GLN A 920 -19.37 43.32 8.48
CA GLN A 920 -19.22 43.57 7.04
C GLN A 920 -18.83 45.03 6.75
N GLU A 921 -19.08 45.95 7.68
CA GLU A 921 -18.67 47.35 7.61
C GLU A 921 -17.23 47.59 8.03
N GLU A 922 -16.75 46.89 9.06
CA GLU A 922 -15.37 47.03 9.57
C GLU A 922 -14.31 46.42 8.65
N LEU A 923 -14.66 45.42 7.82
CA LEU A 923 -13.70 44.74 6.95
C LEU A 923 -13.25 45.61 5.75
N SER A 924 -11.94 45.74 5.57
CA SER A 924 -11.34 46.59 4.54
C SER A 924 -11.70 46.20 3.10
N ASP A 925 -12.34 47.11 2.36
CA ASP A 925 -12.57 47.01 0.91
C ASP A 925 -11.29 46.68 0.11
N MET A 926 -10.14 47.21 0.51
CA MET A 926 -8.86 46.93 -0.16
C MET A 926 -8.41 45.48 0.06
N LEU A 927 -8.70 44.89 1.22
CA LEU A 927 -8.43 43.49 1.50
C LEU A 927 -9.36 42.58 0.68
N LEU A 928 -10.66 42.86 0.68
CA LEU A 928 -11.66 42.14 -0.12
C LEU A 928 -11.30 42.14 -1.62
N LEU A 929 -10.87 43.29 -2.15
CA LEU A 929 -10.41 43.42 -3.53
C LEU A 929 -9.18 42.54 -3.83
N LYS A 930 -8.17 42.55 -2.94
CA LYS A 930 -6.98 41.69 -3.06
C LYS A 930 -7.33 40.21 -2.97
N MET A 931 -8.26 39.82 -2.09
CA MET A 931 -8.72 38.45 -1.94
C MET A 931 -9.42 37.95 -3.21
N LEU A 932 -10.31 38.75 -3.78
CA LEU A 932 -10.99 38.44 -5.05
C LEU A 932 -9.96 38.24 -6.18
N GLN A 933 -9.03 39.19 -6.35
CA GLN A 933 -7.97 39.11 -7.35
C GLN A 933 -7.05 37.88 -7.16
N ALA A 934 -6.66 37.57 -5.92
CA ALA A 934 -5.80 36.41 -5.63
C ALA A 934 -6.54 35.08 -5.86
N ALA A 935 -7.81 34.97 -5.47
CA ALA A 935 -8.63 33.79 -5.75
C ALA A 935 -8.84 33.61 -7.27
N THR A 936 -9.05 34.69 -8.03
CA THR A 936 -9.12 34.65 -9.50
C THR A 936 -7.82 34.12 -10.10
N ARG A 937 -6.66 34.63 -9.67
CA ARG A 937 -5.34 34.13 -10.10
C ARG A 937 -5.14 32.65 -9.72
N ALA A 938 -5.48 32.26 -8.50
CA ALA A 938 -5.34 30.89 -8.00
C ALA A 938 -6.27 29.88 -8.70
N SER A 939 -7.40 30.32 -9.27
CA SER A 939 -8.28 29.48 -10.08
C SER A 939 -7.63 29.03 -11.40
N ALA A 940 -6.56 29.67 -11.86
CA ALA A 940 -5.81 29.24 -13.04
C ALA A 940 -4.78 28.12 -12.78
N ASP A 941 -4.47 27.80 -11.51
CA ASP A 941 -3.47 26.78 -11.14
C ASP A 941 -4.06 25.34 -11.23
N LYS A 942 -3.31 24.35 -10.75
CA LYS A 942 -3.67 22.93 -10.72
C LYS A 942 -4.88 22.66 -9.83
N ASP A 943 -5.63 21.60 -10.15
CA ASP A 943 -6.92 21.23 -9.55
C ASP A 943 -6.98 21.25 -8.00
N ARG A 944 -5.88 20.92 -7.30
CA ARG A 944 -5.82 21.02 -5.82
C ARG A 944 -5.93 22.45 -5.29
N VAL A 945 -5.35 23.42 -5.99
CA VAL A 945 -5.43 24.85 -5.69
C VAL A 945 -6.77 25.38 -6.22
N LYS A 946 -7.02 25.18 -7.52
CA LYS A 946 -8.20 25.64 -8.26
C LYS A 946 -9.53 25.28 -7.58
N SER A 947 -9.70 24.03 -7.11
CA SER A 947 -10.94 23.61 -6.44
C SER A 947 -11.28 24.48 -5.23
N ASN A 948 -10.32 24.87 -4.40
CA ASN A 948 -10.59 25.71 -3.23
C ASN A 948 -10.67 27.20 -3.62
N ALA A 949 -9.88 27.65 -4.60
CA ALA A 949 -9.92 29.01 -5.12
C ALA A 949 -11.28 29.39 -5.71
N VAL A 950 -11.92 28.50 -6.50
CA VAL A 950 -13.26 28.79 -7.04
C VAL A 950 -14.34 28.83 -5.96
N ARG A 951 -14.21 28.00 -4.90
CA ARG A 951 -15.10 28.07 -3.73
C ARG A 951 -14.99 29.44 -3.02
N ALA A 952 -13.76 29.93 -2.83
CA ALA A 952 -13.51 31.25 -2.28
C ALA A 952 -14.09 32.39 -3.14
N LEU A 953 -14.02 32.28 -4.48
CA LEU A 953 -14.65 33.25 -5.39
C LEU A 953 -16.16 33.33 -5.23
N GLY A 954 -16.86 32.19 -5.18
CA GLY A 954 -18.32 32.16 -5.01
C GLY A 954 -18.77 32.81 -3.70
N ASN A 955 -18.05 32.51 -2.60
CA ASN A 955 -18.31 33.12 -1.30
C ASN A 955 -18.00 34.63 -1.29
N LEU A 956 -16.90 35.08 -1.89
CA LEU A 956 -16.58 36.51 -1.98
C LEU A 956 -17.62 37.27 -2.81
N LEU A 957 -18.05 36.73 -3.95
CA LEU A 957 -19.11 37.32 -4.75
C LEU A 957 -20.46 37.38 -4.01
N HIS A 958 -20.74 36.40 -3.15
CA HIS A 958 -21.90 36.43 -2.25
C HIS A 958 -21.77 37.53 -1.17
N PHE A 959 -20.56 37.74 -0.63
CA PHE A 959 -20.28 38.64 0.49
C PHE A 959 -20.14 40.14 0.11
N LEU A 960 -19.96 40.49 -1.17
CA LEU A 960 -19.78 41.88 -1.59
C LEU A 960 -21.08 42.71 -1.51
N ARG A 961 -20.98 43.92 -0.96
CA ARG A 961 -22.09 44.88 -0.82
C ARG A 961 -22.34 45.68 -2.09
N GLN A 962 -23.58 46.16 -2.29
CA GLN A 962 -23.95 47.06 -3.41
C GLN A 962 -22.96 48.23 -3.56
N SER A 963 -22.55 48.86 -2.46
CA SER A 963 -21.58 49.97 -2.45
C SER A 963 -20.21 49.59 -3.00
N GLN A 964 -19.76 48.34 -2.78
CA GLN A 964 -18.50 47.82 -3.32
C GLN A 964 -18.66 47.46 -4.80
N LEU A 965 -19.76 46.79 -5.17
CA LEU A 965 -20.06 46.37 -6.54
C LEU A 965 -20.17 47.55 -7.52
N THR A 966 -20.67 48.70 -7.06
CA THR A 966 -20.76 49.93 -7.88
C THR A 966 -19.45 50.71 -7.99
N ARG A 967 -18.40 50.38 -7.21
CA ARG A 967 -17.10 51.08 -7.29
C ARG A 967 -16.31 50.61 -8.51
N SER A 968 -15.80 51.56 -9.28
CA SER A 968 -14.97 51.31 -10.48
C SER A 968 -13.78 50.36 -10.26
N ALA A 969 -13.20 50.37 -9.05
CA ALA A 969 -12.10 49.47 -8.68
C ALA A 969 -12.50 47.97 -8.64
N PHE A 970 -13.77 47.65 -8.36
CA PHE A 970 -14.27 46.27 -8.25
C PHE A 970 -14.84 45.72 -9.56
N GLN A 971 -15.26 46.59 -10.50
CA GLN A 971 -15.97 46.17 -11.72
C GLN A 971 -15.20 45.12 -12.55
N ARG A 972 -13.94 45.38 -12.91
CA ARG A 972 -13.12 44.41 -13.67
C ARG A 972 -12.80 43.15 -12.85
N PRO A 973 -12.28 43.22 -11.60
CA PRO A 973 -12.00 42.02 -10.81
C PRO A 973 -13.22 41.13 -10.54
N LEU A 974 -14.44 41.70 -10.48
CA LEU A 974 -15.69 40.95 -10.40
C LEU A 974 -16.01 40.21 -11.69
N GLU A 975 -15.91 40.88 -12.83
CA GLU A 975 -16.10 40.26 -14.15
C GLU A 975 -15.08 39.14 -14.37
N ASP A 976 -13.80 39.40 -14.09
CA ASP A 976 -12.73 38.39 -14.15
C ASP A 976 -13.02 37.18 -13.23
N ALA A 977 -13.55 37.42 -12.02
CA ALA A 977 -13.92 36.38 -11.07
C ALA A 977 -15.07 35.49 -11.58
N VAL A 978 -16.15 36.08 -12.10
CA VAL A 978 -17.27 35.29 -12.63
C VAL A 978 -16.85 34.54 -13.89
N LEU A 979 -16.13 35.19 -14.82
CA LEU A 979 -15.62 34.52 -16.03
C LEU A 979 -14.67 33.37 -15.70
N ALA A 980 -13.89 33.45 -14.62
CA ALA A 980 -13.07 32.34 -14.13
C ALA A 980 -13.90 31.16 -13.61
N LEU A 981 -15.03 31.42 -12.93
CA LEU A 981 -15.98 30.37 -12.52
C LEU A 981 -16.63 29.70 -13.74
N VAL A 982 -17.15 30.50 -14.67
CA VAL A 982 -17.77 30.05 -15.94
C VAL A 982 -16.82 29.15 -16.73
N LYS A 983 -15.58 29.62 -16.96
CA LYS A 983 -14.52 28.86 -17.62
C LYS A 983 -14.20 27.55 -16.89
N THR A 984 -14.25 27.55 -15.56
CA THR A 984 -13.99 26.33 -14.76
C THR A 984 -15.12 25.30 -14.88
N VAL A 985 -16.39 25.73 -14.89
CA VAL A 985 -17.56 24.87 -15.12
C VAL A 985 -17.49 24.18 -16.49
N GLN A 986 -17.07 24.92 -17.53
CA GLN A 986 -16.91 24.41 -18.90
C GLN A 986 -15.67 23.52 -19.09
N SER A 987 -14.63 23.65 -18.25
CA SER A 987 -13.34 22.98 -18.44
C SER A 987 -13.35 21.45 -18.25
N GLU A 988 -12.31 20.78 -18.77
CA GLU A 988 -12.01 19.37 -18.54
C GLU A 988 -11.38 19.10 -17.15
N ALA A 989 -11.49 20.02 -16.19
CA ALA A 989 -11.00 19.82 -14.83
C ALA A 989 -11.71 18.64 -14.13
N THR A 990 -11.07 18.11 -13.08
CA THR A 990 -11.66 17.02 -12.27
C THR A 990 -13.07 17.34 -11.79
N MET A 991 -13.93 16.33 -11.65
CA MET A 991 -15.34 16.54 -11.27
C MET A 991 -15.49 17.30 -9.94
N LYS A 992 -14.55 17.16 -9.00
CA LYS A 992 -14.50 17.97 -7.76
C LYS A 992 -14.33 19.47 -8.03
N VAL A 993 -13.48 19.85 -8.98
CA VAL A 993 -13.29 21.26 -9.37
C VAL A 993 -14.56 21.80 -10.00
N ARG A 994 -15.17 21.05 -10.92
CA ARG A 994 -16.42 21.45 -11.61
C ARG A 994 -17.59 21.55 -10.63
N TRP A 995 -17.69 20.63 -9.68
CA TRP A 995 -18.66 20.65 -8.58
C TRP A 995 -18.52 21.93 -7.73
N ASN A 996 -17.29 22.24 -7.28
CA ASN A 996 -17.02 23.47 -6.53
C ASN A 996 -17.33 24.73 -7.36
N ALA A 997 -17.11 24.72 -8.68
CA ALA A 997 -17.39 25.87 -9.55
C ALA A 997 -18.90 26.09 -9.79
N CYS A 998 -19.69 25.03 -9.98
CA CYS A 998 -21.16 25.13 -10.03
C CYS A 998 -21.73 25.62 -8.69
N TYR A 999 -21.25 25.08 -7.57
CA TYR A 999 -21.60 25.55 -6.23
C TYR A 999 -21.23 27.04 -6.03
N ALA A 1000 -20.05 27.46 -6.48
CA ALA A 1000 -19.59 28.84 -6.37
C ALA A 1000 -20.44 29.83 -7.20
N LEU A 1001 -20.86 29.47 -8.42
CA LEU A 1001 -21.82 30.28 -9.18
C LEU A 1001 -23.16 30.38 -8.46
N GLY A 1002 -23.65 29.26 -7.88
CA GLY A 1002 -24.85 29.26 -7.05
C GLY A 1002 -24.75 30.21 -5.86
N ASN A 1003 -23.66 30.17 -5.08
CA ASN A 1003 -23.44 31.11 -3.98
C ASN A 1003 -23.37 32.56 -4.49
N ALA A 1004 -22.68 32.84 -5.59
CA ALA A 1004 -22.63 34.19 -6.16
C ALA A 1004 -24.03 34.72 -6.53
N PHE A 1005 -24.91 33.86 -7.07
CA PHE A 1005 -26.29 34.23 -7.42
C PHE A 1005 -27.19 34.51 -6.21
N ARG A 1006 -26.78 34.16 -4.98
CA ARG A 1006 -27.50 34.54 -3.75
C ARG A 1006 -27.35 36.03 -3.41
N ASN A 1007 -26.43 36.76 -4.06
CA ASN A 1007 -26.26 38.19 -3.84
C ASN A 1007 -27.28 38.99 -4.69
N PRO A 1008 -28.28 39.65 -4.10
CA PRO A 1008 -29.27 40.43 -4.85
C PRO A 1008 -28.69 41.69 -5.49
N ALA A 1009 -27.51 42.13 -5.04
CA ALA A 1009 -26.81 43.30 -5.58
C ALA A 1009 -25.97 42.97 -6.84
N LEU A 1010 -25.87 41.70 -7.21
CA LEU A 1010 -25.13 41.25 -8.39
C LEU A 1010 -25.96 41.47 -9.67
N PRO A 1011 -25.42 42.16 -10.72
CA PRO A 1011 -26.19 42.59 -11.89
C PRO A 1011 -26.48 41.46 -12.90
N LEU A 1012 -27.22 40.42 -12.48
CA LEU A 1012 -27.56 39.25 -13.31
C LEU A 1012 -28.46 39.59 -14.50
N ASP A 1013 -29.23 40.66 -14.41
CA ASP A 1013 -30.15 41.16 -15.44
C ASP A 1013 -29.43 41.86 -16.60
N SER A 1014 -28.31 42.54 -16.31
CA SER A 1014 -27.69 43.55 -17.17
C SER A 1014 -26.23 43.27 -17.51
N ALA A 1015 -25.53 42.40 -16.77
CA ALA A 1015 -24.13 42.09 -17.02
C ALA A 1015 -23.91 41.20 -18.26
N PRO A 1016 -22.87 41.45 -19.07
CA PRO A 1016 -22.60 40.66 -20.28
C PRO A 1016 -22.28 39.18 -19.97
N TRP A 1017 -21.49 38.93 -18.91
CA TRP A 1017 -21.10 37.59 -18.48
C TRP A 1017 -22.26 36.73 -17.95
N SER A 1018 -23.44 37.33 -17.66
CA SER A 1018 -24.61 36.60 -17.13
C SER A 1018 -25.07 35.51 -18.10
N GLY A 1019 -25.13 35.82 -19.40
CA GLY A 1019 -25.54 34.86 -20.43
C GLY A 1019 -24.63 33.62 -20.48
N ASP A 1020 -23.32 33.83 -20.38
CA ASP A 1020 -22.34 32.74 -20.38
C ASP A 1020 -22.43 31.87 -19.12
N ALA A 1021 -22.74 32.46 -17.97
CA ALA A 1021 -22.92 31.74 -16.71
C ALA A 1021 -24.14 30.81 -16.76
N PHE A 1022 -25.31 31.31 -17.17
CA PHE A 1022 -26.51 30.48 -17.35
C PHE A 1022 -26.29 29.40 -18.42
N SER A 1023 -25.74 29.76 -19.59
CA SER A 1023 -25.44 28.82 -20.68
C SER A 1023 -24.54 27.66 -20.20
N SER A 1024 -23.52 27.96 -19.40
CA SER A 1024 -22.59 26.95 -18.86
C SER A 1024 -23.26 26.00 -17.88
N LEU A 1025 -24.11 26.51 -16.98
CA LEU A 1025 -24.87 25.69 -16.03
C LEU A 1025 -25.92 24.82 -16.75
N CYS A 1026 -26.58 25.36 -17.78
CA CYS A 1026 -27.52 24.64 -18.65
C CYS A 1026 -26.85 23.49 -19.42
N HIS A 1027 -25.66 23.73 -19.97
CA HIS A 1027 -24.89 22.67 -20.61
C HIS A 1027 -24.50 21.57 -19.62
N VAL A 1028 -23.97 21.96 -18.45
CA VAL A 1028 -23.45 20.99 -17.46
C VAL A 1028 -24.55 20.17 -16.77
N VAL A 1029 -25.72 20.74 -16.47
CA VAL A 1029 -26.85 19.97 -15.90
C VAL A 1029 -27.37 18.91 -16.87
N SER A 1030 -27.27 19.19 -18.18
CA SER A 1030 -27.77 18.33 -19.26
C SER A 1030 -26.77 17.26 -19.72
N SER A 1031 -25.47 17.57 -19.80
CA SER A 1031 -24.46 16.73 -20.46
C SER A 1031 -23.40 16.10 -19.53
N CYS A 1032 -23.28 16.54 -18.28
CA CYS A 1032 -22.26 16.01 -17.38
C CYS A 1032 -22.60 14.60 -16.88
N LYS A 1033 -21.65 13.66 -16.97
CA LYS A 1033 -21.85 12.27 -16.52
C LYS A 1033 -21.93 12.10 -14.99
N ASN A 1034 -21.39 13.03 -14.21
CA ASN A 1034 -21.36 12.93 -12.76
C ASN A 1034 -22.57 13.63 -12.13
N PHE A 1035 -23.38 12.88 -11.39
CA PHE A 1035 -24.66 13.36 -10.88
C PHE A 1035 -24.49 14.42 -9.78
N LYS A 1036 -23.43 14.35 -8.96
CA LYS A 1036 -23.11 15.44 -8.00
C LYS A 1036 -22.91 16.79 -8.70
N VAL A 1037 -22.20 16.83 -9.83
CA VAL A 1037 -22.00 18.06 -10.61
C VAL A 1037 -23.33 18.56 -11.19
N ARG A 1038 -24.16 17.66 -11.74
CA ARG A 1038 -25.52 18.00 -12.22
C ARG A 1038 -26.39 18.58 -11.10
N ILE A 1039 -26.39 17.98 -9.91
CA ILE A 1039 -27.13 18.45 -8.72
C ILE A 1039 -26.77 19.91 -8.40
N LYS A 1040 -25.48 20.24 -8.22
CA LYS A 1040 -25.09 21.62 -7.89
C LYS A 1040 -25.32 22.60 -9.05
N SER A 1041 -25.29 22.14 -10.29
CA SER A 1041 -25.67 22.94 -11.47
C SER A 1041 -27.16 23.27 -11.48
N ALA A 1042 -28.03 22.29 -11.21
CA ALA A 1042 -29.48 22.48 -11.08
C ALA A 1042 -29.83 23.40 -9.90
N ALA A 1043 -29.18 23.20 -8.75
CA ALA A 1043 -29.36 24.05 -7.58
C ALA A 1043 -28.96 25.51 -7.87
N ALA A 1044 -27.85 25.75 -8.56
CA ALA A 1044 -27.43 27.10 -8.95
C ALA A 1044 -28.45 27.82 -9.85
N LEU A 1045 -29.07 27.10 -10.80
CA LEU A 1045 -30.12 27.63 -11.67
C LEU A 1045 -31.42 27.99 -10.93
N ALA A 1046 -31.63 27.44 -9.73
CA ALA A 1046 -32.82 27.65 -8.88
C ALA A 1046 -32.65 28.72 -7.78
N ILE A 1047 -31.58 29.52 -7.82
CA ILE A 1047 -31.28 30.53 -6.80
C ILE A 1047 -31.81 31.94 -7.12
N PRO A 1048 -31.73 32.45 -8.38
CA PRO A 1048 -32.21 33.81 -8.67
C PRO A 1048 -33.72 33.96 -8.42
N ALA A 1049 -34.09 34.85 -7.49
CA ALA A 1049 -35.48 35.04 -7.05
C ALA A 1049 -36.35 35.90 -8.00
N ASN A 1050 -35.71 36.69 -8.87
CA ASN A 1050 -36.41 37.65 -9.75
C ASN A 1050 -36.34 37.21 -11.21
N ARG A 1051 -37.45 37.35 -11.95
CA ARG A 1051 -37.53 36.97 -13.37
C ARG A 1051 -36.49 37.65 -14.25
N GLY A 1052 -36.18 38.93 -14.01
CA GLY A 1052 -35.20 39.70 -14.78
C GLY A 1052 -33.78 39.11 -14.73
N CYS A 1053 -33.40 38.42 -13.65
CA CYS A 1053 -32.09 37.78 -13.53
C CYS A 1053 -31.87 36.66 -14.56
N TYR A 1054 -32.93 36.08 -15.11
CA TYR A 1054 -32.87 35.04 -16.15
C TYR A 1054 -32.77 35.61 -17.57
N GLY A 1055 -32.69 36.93 -17.75
CA GLY A 1055 -32.58 37.58 -19.06
C GLY A 1055 -33.88 37.59 -19.86
N ASP A 1056 -33.77 37.46 -21.19
CA ASP A 1056 -34.92 37.44 -22.10
C ASP A 1056 -35.70 36.12 -22.05
N SER A 1057 -36.92 36.09 -22.60
CA SER A 1057 -37.75 34.88 -22.69
C SER A 1057 -37.00 33.69 -23.35
N LYS A 1058 -36.10 33.96 -24.31
CA LYS A 1058 -35.26 32.92 -24.93
C LYS A 1058 -34.28 32.29 -23.94
N ARG A 1059 -33.57 33.08 -23.11
CA ARG A 1059 -32.67 32.57 -22.08
C ARG A 1059 -33.44 31.83 -20.99
N PHE A 1060 -34.55 32.39 -20.50
CA PHE A 1060 -35.42 31.72 -19.52
C PHE A 1060 -35.91 30.34 -20.01
N SER A 1061 -36.46 30.30 -21.23
CA SER A 1061 -36.91 29.05 -21.86
C SER A 1061 -35.76 28.04 -22.11
N CYS A 1062 -34.54 28.51 -22.34
CA CYS A 1062 -33.35 27.65 -22.44
C CYS A 1062 -33.00 26.99 -21.09
N VAL A 1063 -33.11 27.72 -19.98
CA VAL A 1063 -32.92 27.16 -18.62
C VAL A 1063 -33.99 26.11 -18.32
N TRP A 1064 -35.26 26.41 -18.60
CA TRP A 1064 -36.37 25.45 -18.46
C TRP A 1064 -36.11 24.14 -19.22
N ARG A 1065 -35.87 24.23 -20.53
CA ARG A 1065 -35.63 23.06 -21.40
C ARG A 1065 -34.40 22.25 -20.98
N SER A 1066 -33.36 22.90 -20.45
CA SER A 1066 -32.17 22.21 -19.94
C SER A 1066 -32.45 21.40 -18.67
N LEU A 1067 -33.27 21.95 -17.76
CA LEU A 1067 -33.70 21.24 -16.54
C LEU A 1067 -34.68 20.11 -16.85
N ALA A 1068 -35.65 20.35 -17.74
CA ALA A 1068 -36.60 19.34 -18.21
C ALA A 1068 -35.87 18.15 -18.87
N LYS A 1069 -34.97 18.42 -19.82
CA LYS A 1069 -34.17 17.37 -20.47
C LYS A 1069 -33.21 16.66 -19.51
N ALA A 1070 -32.69 17.36 -18.51
CA ALA A 1070 -31.88 16.74 -17.47
C ALA A 1070 -32.70 15.79 -16.58
N LEU A 1071 -33.98 16.09 -16.33
CA LEU A 1071 -34.89 15.28 -15.54
C LEU A 1071 -35.32 14.02 -16.29
N GLU A 1072 -35.61 14.13 -17.59
CA GLU A 1072 -35.84 12.97 -18.46
C GLU A 1072 -34.60 12.05 -18.48
N ASN A 1073 -33.42 12.61 -18.74
CA ASN A 1073 -32.14 11.89 -18.74
C ASN A 1073 -31.59 11.62 -17.30
N SER A 1074 -32.44 11.51 -16.27
CA SER A 1074 -31.99 11.28 -14.88
C SER A 1074 -31.79 9.80 -14.54
N GLU A 1075 -32.40 8.91 -15.32
CA GLU A 1075 -32.32 7.44 -15.14
C GLU A 1075 -31.27 6.79 -16.08
N ASP A 1076 -30.88 7.52 -17.14
CA ASP A 1076 -29.85 7.11 -18.11
C ASP A 1076 -28.41 7.25 -17.54
N THR A 1077 -27.99 6.28 -16.71
CA THR A 1077 -26.57 6.15 -16.33
C THR A 1077 -26.03 4.72 -16.45
N ASN A 1078 -24.87 4.61 -17.09
CA ASN A 1078 -24.10 3.37 -17.20
C ASN A 1078 -23.15 3.14 -16.02
N ASP A 1079 -23.09 4.07 -15.05
CA ASP A 1079 -22.24 3.95 -13.85
C ASP A 1079 -23.09 3.68 -12.60
N PHE A 1080 -22.98 2.45 -12.09
CA PHE A 1080 -23.67 2.00 -10.87
C PHE A 1080 -23.35 2.86 -9.64
N PHE A 1081 -22.16 3.48 -9.56
CA PHE A 1081 -21.78 4.33 -8.43
C PHE A 1081 -22.43 5.72 -8.44
N GLU A 1082 -22.99 6.14 -9.58
CA GLU A 1082 -23.78 7.37 -9.70
C GLU A 1082 -25.27 7.15 -9.38
N TYR A 1083 -25.78 5.92 -9.52
CA TYR A 1083 -27.20 5.60 -9.29
C TYR A 1083 -27.69 5.98 -7.88
N ARG A 1084 -26.82 5.90 -6.86
CA ARG A 1084 -27.12 6.35 -5.48
C ARG A 1084 -27.40 7.86 -5.34
N TYR A 1085 -27.13 8.66 -6.36
CA TYR A 1085 -27.42 10.09 -6.41
C TYR A 1085 -28.59 10.43 -7.34
N SER A 1086 -29.21 9.45 -7.99
CA SER A 1086 -30.33 9.65 -8.93
C SER A 1086 -31.53 10.30 -8.24
N ASP A 1087 -31.86 9.88 -7.01
CA ASP A 1087 -32.94 10.46 -6.20
C ASP A 1087 -32.68 11.94 -5.86
N SER A 1088 -31.49 12.27 -5.34
CA SER A 1088 -31.08 13.66 -5.05
C SER A 1088 -31.07 14.54 -6.31
N LEU A 1089 -30.67 13.98 -7.47
CA LEU A 1089 -30.71 14.67 -8.75
C LEU A 1089 -32.14 14.97 -9.19
N ARG A 1090 -33.03 13.97 -9.20
CA ARG A 1090 -34.45 14.15 -9.54
C ARG A 1090 -35.11 15.15 -8.60
N HIS A 1091 -34.87 15.05 -7.29
CA HIS A 1091 -35.36 15.98 -6.28
C HIS A 1091 -34.94 17.43 -6.57
N THR A 1092 -33.65 17.67 -6.84
CA THR A 1092 -33.11 19.01 -7.11
C THR A 1092 -33.64 19.59 -8.42
N LEU A 1093 -33.79 18.75 -9.47
CA LEU A 1093 -34.36 19.16 -10.76
C LEU A 1093 -35.85 19.51 -10.64
N SER A 1094 -36.63 18.72 -9.90
CA SER A 1094 -38.04 19.01 -9.61
C SER A 1094 -38.20 20.32 -8.82
N HIS A 1095 -37.37 20.56 -7.81
CA HIS A 1095 -37.31 21.85 -7.11
C HIS A 1095 -37.01 23.01 -8.09
N ALA A 1096 -36.01 22.86 -8.95
CA ALA A 1096 -35.61 23.90 -9.90
C ALA A 1096 -36.71 24.25 -10.93
N LEU A 1097 -37.46 23.26 -11.43
CA LEU A 1097 -38.60 23.50 -12.33
C LEU A 1097 -39.75 24.22 -11.60
N LEU A 1098 -40.08 23.82 -10.37
CA LEU A 1098 -41.10 24.52 -9.57
C LEU A 1098 -40.69 25.95 -9.22
N HIS A 1099 -39.40 26.20 -8.97
CA HIS A 1099 -38.85 27.54 -8.79
C HIS A 1099 -39.06 28.41 -10.03
N LEU A 1100 -38.71 27.91 -11.23
CA LEU A 1100 -38.94 28.64 -12.48
C LEU A 1100 -40.41 28.98 -12.72
N LEU A 1101 -41.34 28.05 -12.44
CA LEU A 1101 -42.78 28.32 -12.49
C LEU A 1101 -43.23 29.40 -11.49
N SER A 1102 -42.59 29.50 -10.32
CA SER A 1102 -42.91 30.53 -9.33
C SER A 1102 -42.46 31.93 -9.75
N VAL A 1103 -41.40 32.05 -10.56
CA VAL A 1103 -40.84 33.34 -11.00
C VAL A 1103 -41.28 33.78 -12.40
N SER A 1104 -41.90 32.92 -13.22
CA SER A 1104 -42.30 33.25 -14.60
C SER A 1104 -43.33 34.39 -14.71
N GLN A 1105 -43.40 34.94 -15.93
CA GLN A 1105 -44.29 36.03 -16.38
C GLN A 1105 -45.06 35.60 -17.65
N SER A 1106 -46.01 36.43 -18.11
CA SER A 1106 -46.84 36.21 -19.32
C SER A 1106 -46.02 35.80 -20.55
N GLN A 1107 -44.97 36.58 -20.86
CA GLN A 1107 -44.00 36.35 -21.95
C GLN A 1107 -43.25 34.99 -21.94
N ASP A 1108 -43.35 34.22 -20.86
CA ASP A 1108 -42.74 32.88 -20.76
C ASP A 1108 -43.73 31.76 -21.11
N MET A 1109 -45.03 32.02 -21.00
CA MET A 1109 -46.09 31.00 -21.01
C MET A 1109 -46.12 30.15 -22.29
N PRO A 1110 -46.00 30.68 -23.52
CA PRO A 1110 -45.98 29.86 -24.73
C PRO A 1110 -44.81 28.86 -24.74
N SER A 1111 -43.68 29.24 -24.14
CA SER A 1111 -42.49 28.41 -24.08
C SER A 1111 -42.55 27.32 -23.00
N LEU A 1112 -43.35 27.55 -21.95
CA LEU A 1112 -43.66 26.58 -20.91
C LEU A 1112 -44.74 25.59 -21.37
N GLU A 1113 -45.81 26.10 -22.01
CA GLU A 1113 -46.86 25.27 -22.63
C GLU A 1113 -46.25 24.26 -23.61
N ALA A 1114 -45.38 24.71 -24.52
CA ALA A 1114 -44.79 23.85 -25.54
C ALA A 1114 -44.02 22.62 -24.98
N SER A 1115 -43.49 22.72 -23.75
CA SER A 1115 -42.82 21.63 -23.04
C SER A 1115 -43.80 20.79 -22.20
N LEU A 1116 -44.83 21.42 -21.62
CA LEU A 1116 -45.82 20.77 -20.76
C LEU A 1116 -46.97 20.07 -21.51
N ALA A 1117 -47.29 20.50 -22.74
CA ALA A 1117 -48.43 20.00 -23.54
C ALA A 1117 -48.17 18.67 -24.27
N GLY A 1118 -47.08 17.96 -23.96
CA GLY A 1118 -46.63 16.75 -24.65
C GLY A 1118 -46.21 15.60 -23.73
N GLU A 1119 -45.47 14.65 -24.30
CA GLU A 1119 -44.94 13.50 -23.56
C GLU A 1119 -43.89 13.89 -22.50
N GLU A 1120 -43.04 14.88 -22.82
CA GLU A 1120 -42.11 15.51 -21.86
C GLU A 1120 -42.86 16.02 -20.62
N GLY A 1121 -43.96 16.75 -20.81
CA GLY A 1121 -44.83 17.23 -19.74
C GLY A 1121 -45.42 16.15 -18.84
N ARG A 1122 -45.78 14.98 -19.39
CA ARG A 1122 -46.24 13.83 -18.58
C ARG A 1122 -45.13 13.31 -17.67
N ASN A 1123 -43.92 13.13 -18.21
CA ASN A 1123 -42.76 12.68 -17.44
C ASN A 1123 -42.40 13.69 -16.33
N ILE A 1124 -42.42 14.99 -16.65
CA ILE A 1124 -42.25 16.07 -15.66
C ILE A 1124 -43.31 15.94 -14.56
N LYS A 1125 -44.60 15.80 -14.90
CA LYS A 1125 -45.70 15.67 -13.94
C LYS A 1125 -45.46 14.51 -12.96
N GLU A 1126 -45.08 13.33 -13.46
CA GLU A 1126 -44.78 12.18 -12.59
C GLU A 1126 -43.66 12.44 -11.59
N HIS A 1127 -42.55 13.05 -12.03
CA HIS A 1127 -41.45 13.38 -11.13
C HIS A 1127 -41.84 14.47 -10.12
N LEU A 1128 -42.63 15.47 -10.53
CA LEU A 1128 -43.16 16.49 -9.62
C LEU A 1128 -44.11 15.87 -8.55
N ILE A 1129 -44.99 14.94 -8.92
CA ILE A 1129 -45.83 14.21 -7.95
C ILE A 1129 -44.95 13.44 -6.94
N LYS A 1130 -43.93 12.71 -7.43
CA LYS A 1130 -42.98 11.98 -6.58
C LYS A 1130 -42.26 12.93 -5.61
N TYR A 1131 -41.81 14.10 -6.08
CA TYR A 1131 -41.15 15.14 -5.26
C TYR A 1131 -42.07 15.78 -4.21
N LEU A 1132 -43.32 16.07 -4.57
CA LEU A 1132 -44.32 16.69 -3.68
C LEU A 1132 -44.82 15.73 -2.59
N ARG A 1133 -44.87 14.42 -2.88
CA ARG A 1133 -45.26 13.36 -1.92
C ARG A 1133 -44.11 12.81 -1.08
N ALA A 1134 -42.84 13.02 -1.48
CA ALA A 1134 -41.69 12.40 -0.82
C ALA A 1134 -41.39 12.98 0.58
N GLU A 1135 -41.56 12.14 1.60
CA GLU A 1135 -40.96 12.34 2.93
C GLU A 1135 -39.42 12.30 2.85
N GLU A 1136 -38.76 13.10 3.69
CA GLU A 1136 -37.29 13.19 3.71
C GLU A 1136 -36.65 11.92 4.28
N ARG A 1137 -36.29 10.98 3.41
CA ARG A 1137 -35.43 9.85 3.78
C ARG A 1137 -33.99 10.32 3.93
N GLY A 1138 -33.49 10.30 5.17
CA GLY A 1138 -32.06 10.40 5.46
C GLY A 1138 -31.29 9.19 4.94
N GLY A 1139 -30.91 9.21 3.66
CA GLY A 1139 -29.93 8.28 3.09
C GLY A 1139 -28.51 8.76 3.31
N GLU A 1140 -27.54 7.84 3.30
CA GLU A 1140 -26.09 8.09 3.52
C GLU A 1140 -25.45 9.11 2.55
N GLY A 1141 -26.17 9.54 1.51
CA GLY A 1141 -25.74 10.62 0.60
C GLY A 1141 -26.04 12.05 1.10
N ALA A 1142 -26.91 12.21 2.11
CA ALA A 1142 -27.38 13.51 2.59
C ALA A 1142 -26.45 14.20 3.60
N GLU A 1143 -25.46 13.47 4.14
CA GLU A 1143 -24.58 14.00 5.20
C GLU A 1143 -23.65 15.11 4.70
N GLU A 1144 -23.13 15.02 3.46
CA GLU A 1144 -22.36 16.11 2.82
C GLU A 1144 -23.24 17.30 2.37
N GLU A 1145 -24.58 17.19 2.37
CA GLU A 1145 -25.45 18.30 1.97
C GLU A 1145 -25.92 19.17 3.16
N LYS A 1146 -25.78 18.68 4.40
CA LYS A 1146 -26.10 19.45 5.61
C LYS A 1146 -25.16 20.63 5.90
N GLU A 1147 -23.93 20.63 5.36
CA GLU A 1147 -23.05 21.79 5.43
C GLU A 1147 -23.59 23.01 4.64
N ALA A 1148 -24.62 22.84 3.78
CA ALA A 1148 -25.09 23.87 2.87
C ALA A 1148 -26.38 24.61 3.31
N GLY A 1149 -26.77 24.52 4.58
CA GLY A 1149 -27.74 25.44 5.22
C GLY A 1149 -29.10 25.55 4.53
N GLY A 1150 -29.62 24.46 3.97
CA GLY A 1150 -30.98 24.41 3.42
C GLY A 1150 -31.97 24.01 4.49
N ASP A 1151 -32.97 24.86 4.77
CA ASP A 1151 -34.08 24.51 5.65
C ASP A 1151 -34.83 23.29 5.08
N SER A 1152 -35.13 22.30 5.94
CA SER A 1152 -35.88 21.09 5.57
C SER A 1152 -37.33 21.43 5.24
N VAL A 1153 -37.64 21.60 3.95
CA VAL A 1153 -38.98 21.99 3.47
C VAL A 1153 -39.88 20.76 3.43
N THR A 1154 -40.82 20.68 4.38
CA THR A 1154 -41.81 19.60 4.48
C THR A 1154 -42.69 19.49 3.23
N PRO A 1155 -43.25 18.29 2.92
CA PRO A 1155 -44.22 18.12 1.83
C PRO A 1155 -45.37 19.13 1.85
N GLN A 1156 -45.87 19.47 3.05
CA GLN A 1156 -46.93 20.47 3.24
C GLN A 1156 -46.49 21.89 2.83
N GLN A 1157 -45.25 22.28 3.12
CA GLN A 1157 -44.69 23.57 2.67
C GLN A 1157 -44.47 23.57 1.15
N ARG A 1158 -44.02 22.46 0.53
CA ARG A 1158 -43.88 22.34 -0.93
C ARG A 1158 -45.23 22.51 -1.65
N ILE A 1159 -46.27 21.84 -1.15
CA ILE A 1159 -47.65 21.98 -1.68
C ILE A 1159 -48.17 23.41 -1.49
N ARG A 1160 -47.89 24.07 -0.36
CA ARG A 1160 -48.27 25.48 -0.14
C ARG A 1160 -47.58 26.43 -1.12
N GLY A 1161 -46.29 26.23 -1.39
CA GLY A 1161 -45.56 27.01 -2.40
C GLY A 1161 -46.14 26.85 -3.79
N LEU A 1162 -46.51 25.62 -4.18
CA LEU A 1162 -47.19 25.34 -5.44
C LEU A 1162 -48.57 26.03 -5.54
N GLN A 1163 -49.34 26.09 -4.44
CA GLN A 1163 -50.60 26.84 -4.39
C GLN A 1163 -50.40 28.34 -4.56
N GLN A 1164 -49.36 28.92 -3.96
CA GLN A 1164 -49.00 30.34 -4.13
C GLN A 1164 -48.59 30.64 -5.59
N THR A 1165 -47.80 29.75 -6.21
CA THR A 1165 -47.46 29.83 -7.63
C THR A 1165 -48.71 29.80 -8.52
N LEU A 1166 -49.66 28.88 -8.27
CA LEU A 1166 -50.91 28.81 -9.03
C LEU A 1166 -51.74 30.11 -8.92
N ILE A 1167 -51.85 30.69 -7.73
CA ILE A 1167 -52.58 31.96 -7.52
C ILE A 1167 -51.92 33.08 -8.35
N LYS A 1168 -50.59 33.27 -8.20
CA LYS A 1168 -49.82 34.27 -8.95
C LYS A 1168 -50.01 34.11 -10.46
N LEU A 1169 -49.96 32.88 -10.98
CA LEU A 1169 -50.09 32.62 -12.43
C LEU A 1169 -51.50 32.91 -12.97
N LYS A 1170 -52.56 32.76 -12.17
CA LYS A 1170 -53.91 33.18 -12.56
C LYS A 1170 -54.06 34.70 -12.63
N GLU A 1171 -53.38 35.41 -11.73
CA GLU A 1171 -53.39 36.87 -11.60
C GLU A 1171 -52.51 37.61 -12.64
N LEU A 1172 -51.72 36.89 -13.45
CA LEU A 1172 -50.95 37.51 -14.54
C LEU A 1172 -51.86 38.05 -15.65
N GLU A 1173 -51.68 39.30 -16.04
CA GLU A 1173 -52.29 39.88 -17.24
C GLU A 1173 -51.32 39.76 -18.43
N ALA A 1174 -51.84 39.36 -19.60
CA ALA A 1174 -51.06 39.28 -20.85
C ALA A 1174 -50.80 40.67 -21.46
N GLU A 1175 -49.65 40.86 -22.11
CA GLU A 1175 -49.23 42.16 -22.67
C GLU A 1175 -50.00 42.51 -23.96
N GLU A 1176 -50.00 43.79 -24.38
CA GLU A 1176 -50.85 44.26 -25.49
C GLU A 1176 -50.50 43.64 -26.86
N GLU A 1177 -49.24 43.23 -27.07
CA GLU A 1177 -48.80 42.47 -28.25
C GLU A 1177 -48.74 40.96 -27.90
N GLY A 1178 -49.45 40.11 -28.66
CA GLY A 1178 -49.43 38.65 -28.47
C GLY A 1178 -50.49 38.09 -27.51
N ARG A 1179 -51.32 38.96 -26.92
CA ARG A 1179 -52.31 38.68 -25.86
C ARG A 1179 -53.13 37.38 -25.98
N GLU A 1180 -53.61 37.02 -27.18
CA GLU A 1180 -54.43 35.82 -27.38
C GLU A 1180 -53.63 34.51 -27.27
N GLU A 1181 -52.35 34.52 -27.66
CA GLU A 1181 -51.47 33.36 -27.55
C GLU A 1181 -51.00 33.18 -26.11
N GLU A 1182 -50.55 34.27 -25.45
CA GLU A 1182 -50.10 34.23 -24.06
C GLU A 1182 -51.20 33.77 -23.09
N GLU A 1183 -52.43 34.28 -23.21
CA GLU A 1183 -53.53 33.93 -22.30
C GLU A 1183 -53.97 32.46 -22.49
N ARG A 1184 -53.93 31.95 -23.73
CA ARG A 1184 -54.19 30.53 -24.02
C ARG A 1184 -53.11 29.62 -23.44
N SER A 1185 -51.84 29.98 -23.63
CA SER A 1185 -50.72 29.22 -23.05
C SER A 1185 -50.74 29.25 -21.52
N LYS A 1186 -51.08 30.40 -20.93
CA LYS A 1186 -51.30 30.57 -19.49
C LYS A 1186 -52.40 29.64 -18.98
N GLU A 1187 -53.56 29.58 -19.64
CA GLU A 1187 -54.65 28.67 -19.26
C GLU A 1187 -54.18 27.21 -19.25
N MET A 1188 -53.42 26.78 -20.25
CA MET A 1188 -52.86 25.42 -20.32
C MET A 1188 -51.84 25.12 -19.20
N VAL A 1189 -50.96 26.07 -18.87
CA VAL A 1189 -50.01 25.94 -17.75
C VAL A 1189 -50.74 25.93 -16.39
N VAL A 1190 -51.77 26.77 -16.22
CA VAL A 1190 -52.62 26.77 -15.03
C VAL A 1190 -53.33 25.43 -14.86
N ASN A 1191 -53.95 24.89 -15.92
CA ASN A 1191 -54.61 23.58 -15.91
C ASN A 1191 -53.64 22.45 -15.51
N PHE A 1192 -52.39 22.47 -16.00
CA PHE A 1192 -51.36 21.51 -15.60
C PHE A 1192 -51.07 21.56 -14.09
N LEU A 1193 -51.00 22.75 -13.48
CA LEU A 1193 -50.71 22.91 -12.05
C LEU A 1193 -51.93 22.58 -11.17
N GLU A 1194 -53.15 22.83 -11.64
CA GLU A 1194 -54.38 22.39 -10.97
C GLU A 1194 -54.48 20.86 -10.93
N ASP A 1195 -54.25 20.21 -12.07
CA ASP A 1195 -54.20 18.75 -12.21
C ASP A 1195 -53.09 18.15 -11.33
N LEU A 1196 -51.89 18.75 -11.31
CA LEU A 1196 -50.80 18.37 -10.39
C LEU A 1196 -51.21 18.48 -8.91
N LEU A 1197 -51.86 19.57 -8.51
CA LEU A 1197 -52.35 19.77 -7.14
C LEU A 1197 -53.49 18.82 -6.76
N GLN A 1198 -54.40 18.53 -7.68
CA GLN A 1198 -55.49 17.56 -7.48
C GLN A 1198 -54.92 16.16 -7.32
N THR A 1199 -54.02 15.74 -8.21
CA THR A 1199 -53.31 14.46 -8.12
C THR A 1199 -52.52 14.33 -6.80
N CYS A 1200 -52.04 15.42 -6.20
CA CYS A 1200 -51.34 15.40 -4.91
C CYS A 1200 -52.26 15.40 -3.68
N LYS A 1201 -53.57 15.65 -3.84
CA LYS A 1201 -54.57 15.58 -2.75
C LYS A 1201 -55.23 14.20 -2.63
N GLU A 1202 -55.21 13.41 -3.70
CA GLU A 1202 -55.72 12.04 -3.69
C GLU A 1202 -54.72 11.12 -2.98
N PRO A 1203 -55.14 10.32 -1.97
CA PRO A 1203 -54.24 9.55 -1.10
C PRO A 1203 -53.41 8.50 -1.86
#